data_AF-A0A1W5ZZV8-F1
#
_entry.id   AF-A0A1W5ZZV8-F1
#
_cell.length_a   1.000
_cell.length_b   1.000
_cell.length_c   1.000
_cell.angle_alpha   90.00
_cell.angle_beta   90.00
_cell.angle_gamma   90.00
#
_symmetry.space_group_name_H-M   'P 1'
#
loop_
_entity.id
_entity.type
_entity.pdbx_description
1 polymer ?
#
loop_
_entity_poly.entity_id
_entity_poly.type
_entity_poly.pdbx_seq_one_letter_code
_entity_poly.pdbx_strand_id
1 'polypeptide(L)'
;MVNYAFNDKKYFVIEDFDQAKTFSSFLPGLAGLYGVPMWAFYVNRGQGMVSFGVKDKNNAITEFYPANQAYERVSTNGFRTFIKIQRKDDSFLFEPFNDGSKRKVKRTMFIKENELIVKERNEECGIQTTVTYFTLPHENYASLMRKVEIENISEEELSIEIVDGLPAILPFGIEDAAYKAVGNTLKSWMDVFNLHNNIPYYRVRSSTGDTSEVEEITKGHFYTSFAEDGSLLKPIVDASILFGENTSLRFPDRFESHSVSELLQKEQITANKVPCGFSAYEVQLSPHQSSVLRTMIGHVNDLDIIHDKREEVASAAYFDEKYKEAQHLVDELTSDIHTKTGNDLFDGYTKQSYLDNVLRGGYPVLLENEKEPFLYYVYSRKHGDLERDYNFFSVLPEFFSQGNGNFRDVNQNRRNDIFFKPEVGDYNIKLFMSLVQADGYNPLVVKGSYFELIEKENLSWLESLFTREEDVNYMKKQLEGSFTPGVIVQSIVDRNIRLTVSPEEFLRAVLSHSEQEIDAEFGEGYWIDHWTYNLDLIKNFLKVFPDQKQTLLCKDRSYRYFYSPVLIKPRSEKYVLSGKKVRQYGAVIELQGSKADNWLRTKEGNVYESTLFAKLFSLALLKFATLDPYGMGIEMEANKPGWNDSMNGLPCIFGSGMSETVELKRLLQFMMECEIEEETILPVEVFTLVQEVKTALHQNLTSFEYWDAVSTARESYRAVIKDGLDGREEVLTAAAVQEMLQLFMAKVDAGIEEAKDLGGGLVPTYFYYDASQYEVKRDDEGQVMKNEKGYPLVNVKSFDVHVLPHFLEGPARALKGMSPELAAELHQFVQQSGLYDQKLHMYKTSTSLDEMSYEVGRARAFTPGWLERESVFMHMEFKYLLSLLNAGLYEDFFKDLKTILPPFMDPSVYGRSTLENSSFIASSVNPDESMHGRGFVARLSGTTAEFLSMWQMMMTGKEMFVVEDNELTLKLQPLLPEWLFDEQNQLTFTFLGEIEVTYYNQNRKPTFGHKGASIVRYILHDEEGSIVIDGQKIQGEWAGKVRDRAFKRIEAILN
;
A
#
# COMPACT_ATOMS: atom_id res chain seq x y z
N MET A 1 -2.01 18.73 -29.80
CA MET A 1 -2.44 17.64 -28.90
C MET A 1 -1.16 16.95 -28.45
N VAL A 2 -0.98 16.74 -27.15
CA VAL A 2 0.24 16.11 -26.59
C VAL A 2 0.26 14.64 -27.01
N ASN A 3 1.44 14.16 -27.42
CA ASN A 3 1.64 12.79 -27.87
C ASN A 3 2.18 11.91 -26.73
N TYR A 4 1.64 10.70 -26.61
CA TYR A 4 1.97 9.72 -25.59
C TYR A 4 2.30 8.39 -26.27
N ALA A 5 3.41 7.75 -25.90
CA ALA A 5 3.80 6.47 -26.50
C ALA A 5 4.70 5.64 -25.58
N PHE A 6 4.81 4.34 -25.84
CA PHE A 6 5.92 3.53 -25.34
C PHE A 6 7.00 3.41 -26.42
N ASN A 7 8.27 3.61 -26.05
CA ASN A 7 9.39 3.40 -26.97
C ASN A 7 9.97 1.98 -26.89
N ASP A 8 10.94 1.66 -27.75
CA ASP A 8 11.58 0.34 -27.80
C ASP A 8 12.32 -0.05 -26.50
N LYS A 9 12.73 0.96 -25.73
CA LYS A 9 13.34 0.80 -24.39
C LYS A 9 12.31 0.71 -23.27
N LYS A 10 11.01 0.58 -23.61
CA LYS A 10 9.87 0.44 -22.70
C LYS A 10 9.61 1.64 -21.78
N TYR A 11 10.11 2.83 -22.13
CA TYR A 11 9.71 4.06 -21.42
C TYR A 11 8.32 4.49 -21.85
N PHE A 12 7.52 4.98 -20.90
CA PHE A 12 6.37 5.81 -21.21
C PHE A 12 6.86 7.23 -21.53
N VAL A 13 6.57 7.70 -22.73
CA VAL A 13 7.07 8.96 -23.30
C VAL A 13 5.93 9.95 -23.44
N ILE A 14 6.14 11.16 -22.91
CA ILE A 14 5.21 12.28 -23.05
C ILE A 14 5.95 13.41 -23.78
N GLU A 15 5.53 13.71 -25.01
CA GLU A 15 6.04 14.87 -25.76
C GLU A 15 5.30 16.14 -25.34
N ASP A 16 6.03 17.24 -25.19
CA ASP A 16 5.54 18.52 -24.67
C ASP A 16 4.81 18.34 -23.33
N PHE A 17 5.47 17.62 -22.41
CA PHE A 17 4.89 17.16 -21.14
C PHE A 17 4.37 18.30 -20.24
N ASP A 18 4.92 19.50 -20.38
CA ASP A 18 4.52 20.72 -19.69
C ASP A 18 3.16 21.26 -20.18
N GLN A 19 2.74 20.88 -21.39
CA GLN A 19 1.42 21.15 -21.96
C GLN A 19 0.41 20.00 -21.72
N ALA A 20 0.88 18.86 -21.19
CA ALA A 20 0.02 17.72 -20.89
C ALA A 20 -0.89 17.97 -19.67
N LYS A 21 -1.95 17.15 -19.55
CA LYS A 21 -2.78 17.08 -18.34
C LYS A 21 -1.88 16.89 -17.11
N THR A 22 -2.15 17.60 -16.03
CA THR A 22 -1.33 17.52 -14.81
C THR A 22 -1.38 16.14 -14.18
N PHE A 23 -0.26 15.64 -13.68
CA PHE A 23 -0.21 14.45 -12.83
C PHE A 23 1.02 14.50 -11.92
N SER A 24 0.95 13.76 -10.82
CA SER A 24 2.09 13.46 -9.96
C SER A 24 2.34 11.96 -9.89
N SER A 25 3.58 11.58 -9.63
CA SER A 25 3.99 10.20 -9.34
C SER A 25 5.27 10.24 -8.48
N PHE A 26 5.91 9.10 -8.26
CA PHE A 26 7.07 8.97 -7.39
C PHE A 26 8.06 7.92 -7.88
N LEU A 27 9.32 8.09 -7.49
CA LEU A 27 10.30 7.01 -7.53
C LEU A 27 10.03 6.07 -6.34
N PRO A 28 10.13 4.75 -6.52
CA PRO A 28 9.62 3.76 -5.58
C PRO A 28 10.36 3.75 -4.23
N GLY A 29 11.57 4.31 -4.15
CA GLY A 29 12.36 4.34 -2.92
C GLY A 29 12.94 2.97 -2.54
N LEU A 30 13.18 2.11 -3.54
CA LEU A 30 13.81 0.81 -3.35
C LEU A 30 15.33 0.96 -3.23
N ALA A 31 15.89 0.45 -2.14
CA ALA A 31 17.33 0.52 -1.86
C ALA A 31 18.00 -0.85 -1.62
N GLY A 32 17.27 -1.95 -1.72
CA GLY A 32 17.79 -3.29 -1.39
C GLY A 32 17.83 -3.55 0.12
N LEU A 33 18.18 -4.77 0.54
CA LEU A 33 18.16 -5.16 1.97
C LEU A 33 19.19 -4.39 2.80
N TYR A 34 20.35 -4.10 2.21
CA TYR A 34 21.43 -3.35 2.86
C TYR A 34 21.53 -1.92 2.30
N GLY A 35 20.38 -1.32 1.99
CA GLY A 35 20.32 0.07 1.55
C GLY A 35 19.31 0.89 2.34
N VAL A 36 19.62 2.17 2.55
CA VAL A 36 18.74 3.12 3.22
C VAL A 36 17.87 3.84 2.17
N PRO A 37 16.53 3.72 2.25
CA PRO A 37 15.65 4.25 1.21
C PRO A 37 15.44 5.76 1.30
N MET A 38 15.09 6.35 0.15
CA MET A 38 14.65 7.73 -0.01
C MET A 38 13.28 7.77 -0.68
N TRP A 39 12.34 8.54 -0.13
CA TRP A 39 11.10 8.85 -0.83
C TRP A 39 11.30 10.06 -1.75
N ALA A 40 10.77 10.02 -2.97
CA ALA A 40 10.94 11.09 -3.95
C ALA A 40 9.72 11.24 -4.88
N PHE A 41 9.07 12.42 -4.85
CA PHE A 41 7.87 12.75 -5.60
C PHE A 41 8.17 13.72 -6.75
N TYR A 42 7.54 13.47 -7.89
CA TYR A 42 7.67 14.28 -9.09
C TYR A 42 6.31 14.62 -9.73
N VAL A 43 6.30 15.65 -10.55
CA VAL A 43 5.16 16.13 -11.34
C VAL A 43 5.56 16.32 -12.80
N ASN A 44 4.61 16.52 -13.71
CA ASN A 44 4.92 16.81 -15.11
C ASN A 44 5.09 18.31 -15.41
N ARG A 45 5.80 19.03 -14.54
CA ARG A 45 6.10 20.47 -14.69
C ARG A 45 7.55 20.74 -14.30
N GLY A 46 8.15 21.81 -14.84
CA GLY A 46 9.55 22.15 -14.60
C GLY A 46 10.49 20.98 -14.90
N GLN A 47 11.49 20.76 -14.04
CA GLN A 47 12.38 19.59 -14.12
C GLN A 47 11.81 18.32 -13.48
N GLY A 48 10.54 18.33 -13.10
CA GLY A 48 9.80 17.17 -12.61
C GLY A 48 9.87 16.96 -11.10
N MET A 49 11.07 16.81 -10.53
CA MET A 49 11.23 16.50 -9.10
C MET A 49 10.84 17.69 -8.20
N VAL A 50 9.90 17.49 -7.27
CA VAL A 50 9.32 18.58 -6.46
C VAL A 50 9.54 18.42 -4.95
N SER A 51 9.54 17.19 -4.43
CA SER A 51 9.75 16.95 -3.00
C SER A 51 10.36 15.56 -2.76
N PHE A 52 11.37 15.47 -1.91
CA PHE A 52 12.03 14.22 -1.53
C PHE A 52 12.66 14.32 -0.14
N GLY A 53 12.90 13.17 0.50
CA GLY A 53 13.49 13.09 1.84
C GLY A 53 13.58 11.67 2.37
N VAL A 54 13.85 11.53 3.67
CA VAL A 54 13.94 10.23 4.35
C VAL A 54 12.77 10.05 5.30
N LYS A 55 12.48 8.82 5.73
CA LYS A 55 11.41 8.49 6.70
C LYS A 55 10.00 8.90 6.26
N ASP A 56 9.67 10.17 6.39
CA ASP A 56 8.33 10.73 6.20
C ASP A 56 8.46 12.23 5.85
N LYS A 57 7.33 12.92 5.66
CA LYS A 57 7.33 14.35 5.32
C LYS A 57 7.92 15.26 6.41
N ASN A 58 8.06 14.80 7.66
CA ASN A 58 8.71 15.58 8.72
C ASN A 58 10.25 15.52 8.63
N ASN A 59 10.79 14.74 7.70
CA ASN A 59 12.22 14.61 7.46
C ASN A 59 12.53 14.86 5.96
N ALA A 60 11.81 15.83 5.40
CA ALA A 60 11.93 16.26 4.01
C ALA A 60 13.21 17.08 3.78
N ILE A 61 13.94 16.79 2.70
CA ILE A 61 15.07 17.61 2.23
C ILE A 61 14.54 18.81 1.43
N THR A 62 13.43 18.62 0.72
CA THR A 62 12.69 19.66 0.00
C THR A 62 11.24 19.66 0.48
N GLU A 63 10.69 20.84 0.76
CA GLU A 63 9.37 21.01 1.37
C GLU A 63 8.28 20.17 0.65
N PHE A 64 7.44 19.50 1.43
CA PHE A 64 6.35 18.69 0.90
C PHE A 64 5.14 19.57 0.57
N TYR A 65 4.60 19.44 -0.64
CA TYR A 65 3.39 20.16 -1.08
C TYR A 65 2.32 19.20 -1.59
N PRO A 66 1.03 19.40 -1.28
CA PRO A 66 -0.04 18.71 -1.99
C PRO A 66 0.01 18.97 -3.50
N ALA A 67 -0.54 18.06 -4.31
CA ALA A 67 -0.39 18.05 -5.77
C ALA A 67 -0.75 19.39 -6.43
N ASN A 68 -1.84 20.03 -5.99
CA ASN A 68 -2.26 21.33 -6.53
C ASN A 68 -1.17 22.41 -6.38
N GLN A 69 -0.50 22.48 -5.22
CA GLN A 69 0.60 23.41 -4.99
C GLN A 69 1.91 22.94 -5.62
N ALA A 70 2.13 21.64 -5.70
CA ALA A 70 3.32 21.08 -6.32
C ALA A 70 3.45 21.48 -7.81
N TYR A 71 2.33 21.48 -8.55
CA TYR A 71 2.31 21.93 -9.95
C TYR A 71 2.71 23.41 -10.11
N GLU A 72 2.30 24.26 -9.15
CA GLU A 72 2.57 25.69 -9.16
C GLU A 72 4.00 26.02 -8.72
N ARG A 73 4.55 25.24 -7.78
CA ARG A 73 5.80 25.55 -7.08
C ARG A 73 7.03 24.87 -7.66
N VAL A 74 6.90 23.80 -8.45
CA VAL A 74 8.07 23.07 -8.95
C VAL A 74 9.03 23.94 -9.76
N SER A 75 8.54 24.96 -10.47
CA SER A 75 9.39 25.91 -11.22
C SER A 75 10.14 26.90 -10.33
N THR A 76 9.77 27.07 -9.05
CA THR A 76 10.46 27.97 -8.10
C THR A 76 11.13 27.27 -6.94
N ASN A 77 10.67 26.08 -6.56
CA ASN A 77 11.11 25.32 -5.40
C ASN A 77 11.77 23.99 -5.78
N GLY A 78 11.53 23.47 -6.99
CA GLY A 78 12.21 22.29 -7.52
C GLY A 78 13.59 22.61 -8.08
N PHE A 79 14.19 21.64 -8.78
CA PHE A 79 15.50 21.83 -9.41
C PHE A 79 15.48 22.91 -10.49
N ARG A 80 16.54 23.73 -10.52
CA ARG A 80 16.74 24.82 -11.47
C ARG A 80 18.12 24.67 -12.12
N THR A 81 18.18 24.91 -13.42
CA THR A 81 19.43 24.94 -14.19
C THR A 81 19.46 26.26 -14.95
N PHE A 82 20.50 27.06 -14.75
CA PHE A 82 20.72 28.32 -15.43
C PHE A 82 21.97 28.20 -16.28
N ILE A 83 21.87 28.59 -17.54
CA ILE A 83 22.98 28.47 -18.51
C ILE A 83 23.21 29.84 -19.12
N LYS A 84 24.40 30.38 -18.92
CA LYS A 84 24.88 31.58 -19.61
C LYS A 84 25.78 31.16 -20.75
N ILE A 85 25.38 31.49 -21.98
CA ILE A 85 26.14 31.18 -23.19
C ILE A 85 26.87 32.43 -23.65
N GLN A 86 28.16 32.31 -23.92
CA GLN A 86 28.93 33.33 -24.61
C GLN A 86 29.12 32.92 -26.08
N ARG A 87 28.63 33.74 -27.01
CA ARG A 87 28.85 33.61 -28.45
C ARG A 87 29.43 34.91 -29.00
N LYS A 88 30.70 34.90 -29.42
CA LYS A 88 31.40 36.09 -29.93
C LYS A 88 31.35 37.23 -28.89
N ASP A 89 30.79 38.39 -29.24
CA ASP A 89 30.68 39.57 -28.37
C ASP A 89 29.36 39.62 -27.56
N ASP A 90 28.45 38.65 -27.73
CA ASP A 90 27.15 38.60 -27.03
C ASP A 90 27.11 37.49 -25.98
N SER A 91 26.55 37.82 -24.82
CA SER A 91 26.28 36.90 -23.70
C SER A 91 24.79 36.92 -23.42
N PHE A 92 24.18 35.75 -23.28
CA PHE A 92 22.80 35.65 -22.83
C PHE A 92 22.59 34.51 -21.85
N LEU A 93 21.70 34.75 -20.89
CA LEU A 93 21.27 33.80 -19.89
C LEU A 93 19.93 33.17 -20.30
N PHE A 94 19.80 31.86 -20.11
CA PHE A 94 18.51 31.20 -20.17
C PHE A 94 18.42 30.05 -19.17
N GLU A 95 17.21 29.54 -19.00
CA GLU A 95 16.88 28.48 -18.06
C GLU A 95 16.09 27.39 -18.79
N PRO A 96 16.67 26.18 -18.98
CA PRO A 96 15.93 25.03 -19.46
C PRO A 96 14.72 24.72 -18.57
N PHE A 97 13.64 24.23 -19.16
CA PHE A 97 12.38 23.85 -18.49
C PHE A 97 11.60 25.02 -17.83
N ASN A 98 12.00 26.27 -18.07
CA ASN A 98 11.25 27.44 -17.64
C ASN A 98 9.93 27.58 -18.41
N ASP A 99 8.80 27.55 -17.71
CA ASP A 99 7.44 27.64 -18.24
C ASP A 99 7.09 29.02 -18.84
N GLY A 100 7.75 30.08 -18.38
CA GLY A 100 7.60 31.44 -18.88
C GLY A 100 8.42 31.77 -20.14
N SER A 101 9.25 30.84 -20.63
CA SER A 101 10.07 31.05 -21.83
C SER A 101 9.20 31.20 -23.09
N LYS A 102 9.47 32.23 -23.90
CA LYS A 102 8.83 32.42 -25.22
C LYS A 102 9.55 31.70 -26.37
N ARG A 103 10.69 31.06 -26.08
CA ARG A 103 11.52 30.37 -27.09
C ARG A 103 10.82 29.09 -27.54
N LYS A 104 11.01 28.71 -28.81
CA LYS A 104 10.47 27.45 -29.32
C LYS A 104 11.35 26.28 -28.86
N VAL A 105 10.85 25.51 -27.90
CA VAL A 105 11.54 24.33 -27.34
C VAL A 105 10.73 23.07 -27.56
N LYS A 106 11.40 21.91 -27.58
CA LYS A 106 10.75 20.59 -27.49
C LYS A 106 11.09 19.97 -26.14
N ARG A 107 10.08 19.63 -25.35
CA ARG A 107 10.23 19.02 -24.03
C ARG A 107 9.74 17.59 -24.07
N THR A 108 10.47 16.64 -23.50
CA THR A 108 10.06 15.24 -23.49
C THR A 108 10.35 14.64 -22.12
N MET A 109 9.36 13.95 -21.57
CA MET A 109 9.46 13.21 -20.31
C MET A 109 9.45 11.71 -20.61
N PHE A 110 10.36 10.97 -19.99
CA PHE A 110 10.46 9.52 -20.07
C PHE A 110 10.32 8.95 -18.67
N ILE A 111 9.38 8.03 -18.49
CA ILE A 111 9.06 7.41 -17.21
C ILE A 111 9.30 5.91 -17.30
N LYS A 112 9.99 5.38 -16.29
CA LYS A 112 10.19 3.96 -16.02
C LYS A 112 9.98 3.68 -14.52
N GLU A 113 10.00 2.42 -14.10
CA GLU A 113 9.60 2.02 -12.75
C GLU A 113 10.43 2.68 -11.63
N ASN A 114 11.74 2.85 -11.85
CA ASN A 114 12.68 3.48 -10.92
C ASN A 114 13.56 4.55 -11.61
N GLU A 115 13.01 5.23 -12.62
CA GLU A 115 13.73 6.26 -13.35
C GLU A 115 12.78 7.34 -13.89
N LEU A 116 13.19 8.60 -13.76
CA LEU A 116 12.59 9.73 -14.46
C LEU A 116 13.66 10.44 -15.29
N ILE A 117 13.36 10.68 -16.57
CA ILE A 117 14.19 11.51 -17.45
C ILE A 117 13.34 12.65 -18.00
N VAL A 118 13.84 13.88 -17.92
CA VAL A 118 13.28 15.04 -18.65
C VAL A 118 14.32 15.61 -19.60
N LYS A 119 13.88 15.97 -20.79
CA LYS A 119 14.74 16.46 -21.86
C LYS A 119 14.14 17.73 -22.46
N GLU A 120 14.93 18.78 -22.57
CA GLU A 120 14.60 19.97 -23.35
C GLU A 120 15.60 20.12 -24.49
N ARG A 121 15.10 20.25 -25.72
CA ARG A 121 15.89 20.61 -26.89
C ARG A 121 15.54 22.02 -27.32
N ASN A 122 16.53 22.91 -27.32
CA ASN A 122 16.39 24.32 -27.65
C ASN A 122 17.29 24.68 -28.85
N GLU A 123 16.72 24.63 -30.05
CA GLU A 123 17.43 24.92 -31.30
C GLU A 123 17.91 26.38 -31.37
N GLU A 124 17.17 27.33 -30.79
CA GLU A 124 17.54 28.75 -30.78
C GLU A 124 18.83 28.98 -29.96
N CYS A 125 18.91 28.35 -28.79
CA CYS A 125 20.09 28.41 -27.93
C CYS A 125 21.21 27.46 -28.39
N GLY A 126 20.94 26.52 -29.30
CA GLY A 126 21.89 25.47 -29.71
C GLY A 126 22.27 24.52 -28.58
N ILE A 127 21.39 24.31 -27.60
CA ILE A 127 21.62 23.45 -26.44
C ILE A 127 20.49 22.43 -26.28
N GLN A 128 20.88 21.22 -25.87
CA GLN A 128 19.97 20.22 -25.34
C GLN A 128 20.33 19.91 -23.89
N THR A 129 19.34 19.88 -23.01
CA THR A 129 19.51 19.55 -21.60
C THR A 129 18.72 18.29 -21.27
N THR A 130 19.40 17.28 -20.74
CA THR A 130 18.80 16.02 -20.28
C THR A 130 19.05 15.88 -18.78
N VAL A 131 18.00 15.60 -18.01
CA VAL A 131 18.09 15.38 -16.56
C VAL A 131 17.55 14.00 -16.23
N THR A 132 18.33 13.18 -15.55
CA THR A 132 17.98 11.82 -15.09
C THR A 132 17.93 11.77 -13.57
N TYR A 133 16.93 11.10 -13.02
CA TYR A 133 16.72 10.87 -11.58
C TYR A 133 16.54 9.39 -11.26
N PHE A 134 17.19 8.92 -10.19
CA PHE A 134 16.96 7.61 -9.55
C PHE A 134 17.36 7.66 -8.06
N THR A 135 17.01 6.64 -7.27
CA THR A 135 17.40 6.54 -5.85
C THR A 135 18.61 5.63 -5.68
N LEU A 136 19.48 5.94 -4.71
CA LEU A 136 20.70 5.18 -4.41
C LEU A 136 20.39 3.81 -3.77
N PRO A 137 20.85 2.69 -4.37
CA PRO A 137 20.70 1.35 -3.79
C PRO A 137 21.95 0.86 -3.06
N HIS A 138 21.75 -0.10 -2.14
CA HIS A 138 22.78 -0.87 -1.45
C HIS A 138 23.84 -0.03 -0.70
N GLU A 139 23.39 1.01 -0.01
CA GLU A 139 24.26 1.92 0.76
C GLU A 139 23.69 2.23 2.14
N ASN A 140 24.56 2.41 3.14
CA ASN A 140 24.18 2.77 4.52
C ASN A 140 23.71 4.22 4.70
N TYR A 141 23.39 4.89 3.61
CA TYR A 141 22.87 6.25 3.57
C TYR A 141 21.93 6.42 2.37
N ALA A 142 20.99 7.36 2.49
CA ALA A 142 20.02 7.62 1.44
C ALA A 142 20.51 8.73 0.51
N SER A 143 20.27 8.61 -0.80
CA SER A 143 20.50 9.72 -1.73
C SER A 143 19.58 9.70 -2.95
N LEU A 144 19.16 10.90 -3.38
CA LEU A 144 18.63 11.15 -4.71
C LEU A 144 19.83 11.35 -5.64
N MET A 145 19.92 10.49 -6.64
CA MET A 145 20.96 10.52 -7.67
C MET A 145 20.44 11.31 -8.86
N ARG A 146 21.12 12.40 -9.20
CA ARG A 146 20.74 13.29 -10.29
C ARG A 146 21.88 13.48 -11.28
N LYS A 147 21.60 13.31 -12.57
CA LYS A 147 22.55 13.54 -13.67
C LYS A 147 21.99 14.59 -14.62
N VAL A 148 22.76 15.65 -14.88
CA VAL A 148 22.44 16.70 -15.85
C VAL A 148 23.45 16.66 -16.97
N GLU A 149 22.95 16.45 -18.18
CA GLU A 149 23.75 16.45 -19.40
C GLU A 149 23.36 17.67 -20.24
N ILE A 150 24.36 18.47 -20.62
CA ILE A 150 24.21 19.65 -21.47
C ILE A 150 25.01 19.42 -22.74
N GLU A 151 24.32 19.22 -23.86
CA GLU A 151 24.89 18.94 -25.18
C GLU A 151 24.87 20.20 -26.05
N ASN A 152 26.00 20.51 -26.70
CA ASN A 152 26.06 21.48 -27.78
C ASN A 152 25.53 20.86 -29.07
N ILE A 153 24.34 21.27 -29.49
CA ILE A 153 23.67 20.78 -30.70
C ILE A 153 23.84 21.74 -31.88
N SER A 154 24.67 22.77 -31.73
CA SER A 154 25.04 23.71 -32.79
C SER A 154 26.34 23.30 -33.47
N GLU A 155 26.62 23.94 -34.62
CA GLU A 155 27.84 23.73 -35.39
C GLU A 155 29.00 24.64 -34.92
N GLU A 156 28.77 25.50 -33.93
CA GLU A 156 29.77 26.41 -33.37
C GLU A 156 30.24 25.90 -32.00
N GLU A 157 31.49 26.19 -31.64
CA GLU A 157 31.99 25.99 -30.27
C GLU A 157 31.32 26.97 -29.31
N LEU A 158 30.93 26.50 -28.12
CA LEU A 158 30.24 27.29 -27.11
C LEU A 158 31.04 27.35 -25.81
N SER A 159 31.28 28.57 -25.32
CA SER A 159 31.74 28.79 -23.95
C SER A 159 30.51 29.02 -23.06
N ILE A 160 30.31 28.14 -22.07
CA ILE A 160 29.11 28.17 -21.22
C ILE A 160 29.47 28.19 -19.74
N GLU A 161 28.72 28.98 -18.99
CA GLU A 161 28.72 28.99 -17.54
C GLU A 161 27.40 28.38 -17.05
N ILE A 162 27.47 27.41 -16.14
CA ILE A 162 26.33 26.63 -15.68
C ILE A 162 26.18 26.82 -14.17
N VAL A 163 24.95 27.03 -13.72
CA VAL A 163 24.54 26.98 -12.32
C VAL A 163 23.35 26.03 -12.21
N ASP A 164 23.45 25.01 -11.39
CA ASP A 164 22.46 23.94 -11.30
C ASP A 164 22.25 23.49 -9.84
N GLY A 165 21.00 23.28 -9.43
CA GLY A 165 20.70 22.80 -8.09
C GLY A 165 19.32 23.21 -7.56
N LEU A 166 19.22 23.35 -6.25
CA LEU A 166 17.98 23.63 -5.52
C LEU A 166 18.00 25.01 -4.84
N PRO A 167 16.91 25.79 -4.96
CA PRO A 167 16.79 27.10 -4.34
C PRO A 167 16.59 27.06 -2.83
N ALA A 168 16.12 25.93 -2.28
CA ALA A 168 15.96 25.71 -0.86
C ALA A 168 16.21 24.24 -0.51
N ILE A 169 16.96 24.00 0.56
CA ILE A 169 17.16 22.71 1.22
C ILE A 169 16.73 22.88 2.67
N LEU A 170 15.80 22.07 3.15
CA LEU A 170 15.40 22.05 4.54
C LEU A 170 16.44 21.25 5.34
N PRO A 171 17.07 21.86 6.38
CA PRO A 171 17.97 21.12 7.26
C PRO A 171 17.23 20.04 8.06
N PHE A 172 17.94 18.96 8.40
CA PHE A 172 17.38 17.90 9.23
C PHE A 172 16.96 18.45 10.61
N GLY A 173 15.84 17.96 11.16
CA GLY A 173 15.26 18.40 12.44
C GLY A 173 14.16 19.46 12.30
N ILE A 174 13.62 19.66 11.10
CA ILE A 174 12.51 20.59 10.81
C ILE A 174 11.27 19.80 10.40
N GLU A 175 10.21 19.87 11.21
CA GLU A 175 8.93 19.22 10.91
C GLU A 175 8.11 19.98 9.85
N ASP A 176 7.36 19.25 9.02
CA ASP A 176 6.60 19.80 7.89
C ASP A 176 5.56 20.84 8.32
N ALA A 177 4.73 20.47 9.31
CA ALA A 177 3.67 21.34 9.81
C ALA A 177 4.24 22.59 10.50
N ALA A 178 5.32 22.44 11.27
CA ALA A 178 5.97 23.54 11.97
C ALA A 178 6.60 24.54 10.99
N TYR A 179 7.26 24.05 9.93
CA TYR A 179 7.86 24.92 8.91
C TYR A 179 6.82 25.78 8.19
N LYS A 180 5.68 25.17 7.80
CA LYS A 180 4.57 25.88 7.16
C LYS A 180 3.93 26.92 8.08
N ALA A 181 3.88 26.67 9.38
CA ALA A 181 3.26 27.57 10.36
C ALA A 181 4.19 28.73 10.78
N VAL A 182 5.48 28.46 11.03
CA VAL A 182 6.42 29.40 11.68
C VAL A 182 7.83 29.41 11.06
N GLY A 183 7.95 29.10 9.76
CA GLY A 183 9.23 28.98 9.04
C GLY A 183 10.19 30.17 9.18
N ASN A 184 9.68 31.41 9.28
CA ASN A 184 10.52 32.59 9.50
C ASN A 184 11.27 32.56 10.84
N THR A 185 10.68 31.97 11.88
CA THR A 185 11.32 31.80 13.19
C THR A 185 12.28 30.62 13.15
N LEU A 186 11.85 29.49 12.55
CA LEU A 186 12.63 28.25 12.47
C LEU A 186 13.97 28.40 11.74
N LYS A 187 14.09 29.34 10.79
CA LYS A 187 15.39 29.63 10.14
C LYS A 187 16.50 29.99 11.14
N SER A 188 16.14 30.45 12.34
CA SER A 188 17.10 30.78 13.42
C SER A 188 17.80 29.55 14.02
N TRP A 189 17.33 28.33 13.72
CA TRP A 189 17.97 27.07 14.11
C TRP A 189 18.79 26.46 12.97
N MET A 190 18.56 26.90 11.72
CA MET A 190 19.16 26.35 10.51
C MET A 190 20.62 26.77 10.37
N ASP A 191 21.48 25.83 10.02
CA ASP A 191 22.88 26.05 9.71
C ASP A 191 23.38 25.06 8.63
N VAL A 192 24.51 25.40 8.01
CA VAL A 192 25.21 24.56 7.04
C VAL A 192 26.65 24.35 7.51
N PHE A 193 26.98 23.11 7.82
CA PHE A 193 28.30 22.67 8.25
C PHE A 193 29.10 22.11 7.07
N ASN A 194 30.39 21.86 7.27
CA ASN A 194 31.25 21.13 6.32
C ASN A 194 31.43 21.74 4.90
N LEU A 195 31.05 23.01 4.70
CA LEU A 195 31.18 23.69 3.40
C LEU A 195 32.62 23.73 2.86
N HIS A 196 33.62 23.81 3.75
CA HIS A 196 35.04 23.86 3.40
C HIS A 196 35.58 22.59 2.73
N ASN A 197 34.87 21.46 2.87
CA ASN A 197 35.19 20.19 2.21
C ASN A 197 34.38 19.95 0.92
N ASN A 198 33.63 20.96 0.46
CA ASN A 198 32.73 20.90 -0.70
C ASN A 198 31.56 19.89 -0.56
N ILE A 199 31.27 19.42 0.65
CA ILE A 199 30.13 18.55 0.98
C ILE A 199 29.32 19.21 2.10
N PRO A 200 28.55 20.28 1.83
CA PRO A 200 27.74 20.97 2.83
C PRO A 200 26.78 20.00 3.52
N TYR A 201 26.65 20.18 4.83
CA TYR A 201 25.89 19.34 5.73
C TYR A 201 24.81 20.16 6.44
N TYR A 202 23.54 19.86 6.18
CA TYR A 202 22.38 20.65 6.55
C TYR A 202 21.67 20.02 7.75
N ARG A 203 21.74 20.67 8.91
CA ARG A 203 21.01 20.28 10.12
C ARG A 203 20.66 21.49 10.98
N VAL A 204 19.69 21.34 11.88
CA VAL A 204 19.50 22.30 12.95
C VAL A 204 20.58 22.17 14.03
N ARG A 205 20.86 23.26 14.74
CA ARG A 205 21.84 23.26 15.85
C ARG A 205 21.38 22.47 17.07
N SER A 206 20.07 22.51 17.38
CA SER A 206 19.46 21.86 18.54
C SER A 206 18.01 21.47 18.23
N SER A 207 17.38 20.69 19.12
CA SER A 207 15.94 20.48 19.09
C SER A 207 15.17 21.81 19.02
N THR A 208 14.04 21.79 18.31
CA THR A 208 13.19 22.96 18.01
C THR A 208 11.91 23.01 18.84
N GLY A 209 11.62 21.95 19.61
CA GLY A 209 10.47 21.84 20.49
C GLY A 209 10.58 22.77 21.70
N ASP A 210 9.42 23.22 22.21
CA ASP A 210 9.32 23.99 23.45
C ASP A 210 9.32 23.03 24.66
N THR A 211 10.46 22.39 24.91
CA THR A 211 10.67 21.39 25.96
C THR A 211 11.82 21.78 26.89
N SER A 212 11.77 21.33 28.14
CA SER A 212 12.87 21.56 29.10
C SER A 212 14.13 20.76 28.77
N GLU A 213 13.97 19.67 28.00
CA GLU A 213 15.07 18.86 27.48
C GLU A 213 15.41 19.37 26.08
N VAL A 214 16.63 19.88 25.93
CA VAL A 214 17.18 20.37 24.66
C VAL A 214 18.28 19.41 24.23
N GLU A 215 18.13 18.83 23.04
CA GLU A 215 19.06 17.85 22.50
C GLU A 215 19.88 18.45 21.35
N GLU A 216 21.13 18.02 21.22
CA GLU A 216 21.93 18.30 20.03
C GLU A 216 21.51 17.36 18.90
N ILE A 217 21.29 17.92 17.72
CA ILE A 217 20.98 17.13 16.52
C ILE A 217 22.28 16.93 15.74
N THR A 218 22.75 15.69 15.60
CA THR A 218 24.01 15.36 14.90
C THR A 218 23.79 14.82 13.48
N LYS A 219 22.66 14.17 13.24
CA LYS A 219 22.22 13.70 11.91
C LYS A 219 21.94 14.87 10.98
N GLY A 220 22.01 14.65 9.67
CA GLY A 220 21.92 15.74 8.72
C GLY A 220 21.81 15.30 7.27
N HIS A 221 21.42 16.26 6.44
CA HIS A 221 21.38 16.08 5.00
C HIS A 221 22.69 16.53 4.38
N PHE A 222 23.07 15.98 3.22
CA PHE A 222 24.25 16.43 2.47
C PHE A 222 23.88 16.77 1.03
N TYR A 223 24.69 17.63 0.42
CA TYR A 223 24.66 17.95 -1.00
C TYR A 223 26.08 17.89 -1.53
N THR A 224 26.30 17.23 -2.67
CA THR A 224 27.60 17.18 -3.32
C THR A 224 27.43 17.02 -4.82
N SER A 225 28.36 17.56 -5.60
CA SER A 225 28.36 17.40 -7.06
C SER A 225 29.76 17.44 -7.63
N PHE A 226 29.93 16.78 -8.77
CA PHE A 226 31.19 16.74 -9.52
C PHE A 226 30.92 16.75 -11.03
N ALA A 227 31.86 17.32 -11.77
CA ALA A 227 31.88 17.31 -13.23
C ALA A 227 32.72 16.14 -13.77
N GLU A 228 33.08 16.14 -15.05
CA GLU A 228 33.75 15.00 -15.71
C GLU A 228 35.12 14.62 -15.12
N ASP A 229 35.84 15.56 -14.49
CA ASP A 229 37.16 15.31 -13.91
C ASP A 229 37.12 14.61 -12.54
N GLY A 230 35.91 14.33 -12.00
CA GLY A 230 35.73 13.74 -10.68
C GLY A 230 36.03 14.69 -9.52
N SER A 231 36.33 15.97 -9.79
CA SER A 231 36.58 16.93 -8.73
C SER A 231 35.27 17.45 -8.13
N LEU A 232 35.21 17.48 -6.80
CA LEU A 232 34.06 18.05 -6.09
C LEU A 232 33.97 19.56 -6.34
N LEU A 233 32.84 20.00 -6.84
CA LEU A 233 32.55 21.41 -7.08
C LEU A 233 32.27 22.13 -5.77
N LYS A 234 32.77 23.37 -5.64
CA LYS A 234 32.43 24.24 -4.51
C LYS A 234 30.95 24.62 -4.58
N PRO A 235 30.12 24.25 -3.59
CA PRO A 235 28.69 24.52 -3.66
C PRO A 235 28.34 25.93 -3.18
N ILE A 236 27.23 26.45 -3.68
CA ILE A 236 26.59 27.67 -3.24
C ILE A 236 25.42 27.29 -2.34
N VAL A 237 25.51 27.68 -1.07
CA VAL A 237 24.55 27.38 0.00
C VAL A 237 23.78 28.62 0.48
N ASP A 238 24.21 29.80 0.06
CA ASP A 238 23.52 31.06 0.31
C ASP A 238 22.86 31.57 -0.98
N ALA A 239 21.52 31.50 -1.03
CA ALA A 239 20.75 31.88 -2.21
C ALA A 239 21.01 33.34 -2.65
N SER A 240 21.39 34.24 -1.73
CA SER A 240 21.68 35.64 -2.09
C SER A 240 22.91 35.82 -2.98
N ILE A 241 23.77 34.80 -3.07
CA ILE A 241 24.90 34.76 -4.01
C ILE A 241 24.40 34.70 -5.45
N LEU A 242 23.31 33.99 -5.72
CA LEU A 242 22.72 33.84 -7.06
C LEU A 242 21.59 34.83 -7.34
N PHE A 243 20.71 35.03 -6.36
CA PHE A 243 19.47 35.79 -6.53
C PHE A 243 19.56 37.22 -5.97
N GLY A 244 20.57 37.55 -5.16
CA GLY A 244 20.66 38.85 -4.50
C GLY A 244 19.45 39.10 -3.58
N GLU A 245 18.82 40.26 -3.72
CA GLU A 245 17.60 40.65 -2.99
C GLU A 245 16.31 40.10 -3.63
N ASN A 246 16.41 39.34 -4.72
CA ASN A 246 15.25 38.75 -5.38
C ASN A 246 14.71 37.55 -4.60
N THR A 247 13.91 37.82 -3.58
CA THR A 247 13.30 36.79 -2.72
C THR A 247 12.22 35.96 -3.41
N SER A 248 11.86 36.28 -4.67
CA SER A 248 10.96 35.43 -5.45
C SER A 248 11.66 34.18 -5.98
N LEU A 249 13.02 34.19 -6.02
CA LEU A 249 13.87 33.12 -6.56
C LEU A 249 13.54 32.74 -8.01
N ARG A 250 12.82 33.62 -8.73
CA ARG A 250 12.41 33.37 -10.12
C ARG A 250 13.55 33.57 -11.10
N PHE A 251 14.42 34.54 -10.87
CA PHE A 251 15.50 34.87 -11.79
C PHE A 251 16.80 35.16 -11.04
N PRO A 252 17.97 34.64 -11.48
CA PRO A 252 19.21 34.75 -10.74
C PRO A 252 19.94 36.06 -11.07
N ASP A 253 19.45 37.19 -10.54
CA ASP A 253 19.93 38.55 -10.84
C ASP A 253 21.47 38.71 -10.72
N ARG A 254 22.10 38.02 -9.75
CA ARG A 254 23.56 38.08 -9.58
C ARG A 254 24.29 37.26 -10.63
N PHE A 255 23.77 36.09 -10.98
CA PHE A 255 24.38 35.27 -12.03
C PHE A 255 24.27 35.91 -13.41
N GLU A 256 23.20 36.65 -13.70
CA GLU A 256 23.13 37.43 -14.94
C GLU A 256 24.32 38.42 -15.06
N SER A 257 24.64 39.10 -13.96
CA SER A 257 25.60 40.21 -13.93
C SER A 257 27.05 39.85 -13.58
N HIS A 258 27.31 38.62 -13.12
CA HIS A 258 28.64 38.17 -12.67
C HIS A 258 28.99 36.80 -13.27
N SER A 259 30.28 36.50 -13.41
CA SER A 259 30.74 35.15 -13.80
C SER A 259 30.65 34.15 -12.64
N VAL A 260 30.60 32.85 -12.94
CA VAL A 260 30.68 31.76 -11.97
C VAL A 260 31.91 31.89 -11.09
N SER A 261 33.06 32.23 -11.68
CA SER A 261 34.31 32.42 -10.93
C SER A 261 34.19 33.55 -9.90
N GLU A 262 33.56 34.67 -10.26
CA GLU A 262 33.31 35.78 -9.33
C GLU A 262 32.31 35.41 -8.22
N LEU A 263 31.28 34.64 -8.54
CA LEU A 263 30.27 34.19 -7.58
C LEU A 263 30.86 33.23 -6.56
N LEU A 264 31.66 32.25 -7.00
CA LEU A 264 32.29 31.24 -6.13
C LEU A 264 33.32 31.84 -5.16
N GLN A 265 33.81 33.05 -5.42
CA GLN A 265 34.72 33.78 -4.52
C GLN A 265 34.00 34.59 -3.43
N LYS A 266 32.68 34.78 -3.53
CA LYS A 266 31.90 35.50 -2.51
C LYS A 266 31.83 34.70 -1.21
N GLU A 267 31.85 35.43 -0.10
CA GLU A 267 31.59 34.86 1.22
C GLU A 267 30.11 34.46 1.33
N GLN A 268 29.85 33.27 1.86
CA GLN A 268 28.51 32.71 1.97
C GLN A 268 28.08 32.67 3.44
N ILE A 269 26.83 33.05 3.73
CA ILE A 269 26.29 32.99 5.08
C ILE A 269 25.51 31.70 5.26
N THR A 270 25.97 30.84 6.19
CA THR A 270 25.38 29.50 6.43
C THR A 270 24.27 29.49 7.47
N ALA A 271 24.17 30.54 8.30
CA ALA A 271 23.26 30.58 9.44
C ALA A 271 22.10 31.57 9.24
N ASN A 272 20.96 31.29 9.91
CA ASN A 272 19.79 32.19 9.99
C ASN A 272 19.09 32.48 8.64
N LYS A 273 19.33 31.64 7.65
CA LYS A 273 18.70 31.65 6.32
C LYS A 273 18.17 30.26 6.02
N VAL A 274 17.18 30.18 5.12
CA VAL A 274 16.86 28.90 4.47
C VAL A 274 17.98 28.66 3.46
N PRO A 275 18.81 27.61 3.63
CA PRO A 275 19.96 27.39 2.77
C PRO A 275 19.51 26.88 1.40
N CYS A 276 20.31 27.11 0.37
CA CYS A 276 20.15 26.50 -0.95
C CYS A 276 21.22 25.42 -1.16
N GLY A 277 21.20 24.77 -2.33
CA GLY A 277 22.29 23.89 -2.76
C GLY A 277 22.44 23.97 -4.27
N PHE A 278 23.39 24.78 -4.74
CA PHE A 278 23.73 24.90 -6.15
C PHE A 278 25.19 24.54 -6.41
N SER A 279 25.45 23.98 -7.57
CA SER A 279 26.78 23.76 -8.13
C SER A 279 26.96 24.65 -9.34
N ALA A 280 28.15 25.22 -9.49
CA ALA A 280 28.45 26.13 -10.57
C ALA A 280 29.82 25.82 -11.17
N TYR A 281 29.91 25.82 -12.50
CA TYR A 281 31.16 25.60 -13.23
C TYR A 281 31.10 26.20 -14.65
N GLU A 282 32.26 26.31 -15.29
CA GLU A 282 32.41 26.76 -16.67
C GLU A 282 32.98 25.64 -17.55
N VAL A 283 32.56 25.59 -18.82
CA VAL A 283 33.02 24.56 -19.77
C VAL A 283 32.96 25.08 -21.21
N GLN A 284 33.91 24.61 -22.03
CA GLN A 284 33.91 24.81 -23.49
C GLN A 284 33.38 23.53 -24.14
N LEU A 285 32.36 23.66 -24.99
CA LEU A 285 31.74 22.55 -25.70
C LEU A 285 31.93 22.71 -27.21
N SER A 286 32.70 21.79 -27.81
CA SER A 286 32.73 21.61 -29.26
C SER A 286 31.36 21.14 -29.79
N PRO A 287 31.09 21.27 -31.10
CA PRO A 287 29.89 20.71 -31.71
C PRO A 287 29.69 19.23 -31.34
N HIS A 288 28.47 18.87 -30.92
CA HIS A 288 28.07 17.55 -30.44
C HIS A 288 28.76 17.04 -29.16
N GLN A 289 29.55 17.89 -28.50
CA GLN A 289 30.11 17.56 -27.20
C GLN A 289 29.08 17.81 -26.10
N SER A 290 29.12 16.99 -25.05
CA SER A 290 28.30 17.17 -23.85
C SER A 290 29.17 17.43 -22.62
N SER A 291 28.61 18.15 -21.65
CA SER A 291 29.11 18.21 -20.28
C SER A 291 28.12 17.50 -19.36
N VAL A 292 28.64 16.69 -18.43
CA VAL A 292 27.81 15.96 -17.46
C VAL A 292 28.12 16.41 -16.04
N LEU A 293 27.10 16.92 -15.36
CA LEU A 293 27.11 17.18 -13.92
C LEU A 293 26.38 16.05 -13.19
N ARG A 294 27.02 15.49 -12.17
CA ARG A 294 26.42 14.49 -11.27
C ARG A 294 26.26 15.10 -9.89
N THR A 295 25.08 14.94 -9.31
CA THR A 295 24.70 15.50 -8.02
C THR A 295 24.08 14.41 -7.14
N MET A 296 24.53 14.35 -5.89
CA MET A 296 23.97 13.49 -4.86
C MET A 296 23.44 14.36 -3.73
N ILE A 297 22.17 14.18 -3.38
CA ILE A 297 21.51 14.90 -2.27
C ILE A 297 20.90 13.87 -1.35
N GLY A 298 21.36 13.81 -0.11
CA GLY A 298 21.12 12.66 0.74
C GLY A 298 21.02 12.94 2.21
N HIS A 299 20.98 11.87 3.00
CA HIS A 299 20.94 11.89 4.45
C HIS A 299 21.88 10.84 5.02
N VAL A 300 22.62 11.23 6.06
CA VAL A 300 23.51 10.34 6.83
C VAL A 300 23.22 10.48 8.31
N ASN A 301 23.42 9.40 9.06
CA ASN A 301 23.34 9.42 10.52
C ASN A 301 24.51 10.17 11.16
N ASP A 302 25.66 10.20 10.47
CA ASP A 302 26.88 10.86 10.92
C ASP A 302 27.63 11.44 9.70
N LEU A 303 28.29 12.58 9.88
CA LEU A 303 29.06 13.24 8.83
C LEU A 303 30.26 12.38 8.38
N ASP A 304 30.84 11.60 9.28
CA ASP A 304 32.02 10.78 8.98
C ASP A 304 31.72 9.75 7.87
N ILE A 305 30.47 9.25 7.80
CA ILE A 305 30.03 8.29 6.77
C ILE A 305 30.26 8.82 5.35
N ILE A 306 29.95 10.09 5.09
CA ILE A 306 30.13 10.67 3.74
C ILE A 306 31.57 11.11 3.49
N HIS A 307 32.34 11.41 4.56
CA HIS A 307 33.77 11.72 4.43
C HIS A 307 34.56 10.48 4.02
N ASP A 308 34.28 9.34 4.65
CA ASP A 308 34.91 8.05 4.34
C ASP A 308 34.64 7.61 2.90
N LYS A 309 33.47 7.97 2.35
CA LYS A 309 33.06 7.64 0.97
C LYS A 309 33.32 8.75 -0.05
N ARG A 310 34.05 9.81 0.30
CA ARG A 310 34.26 10.99 -0.55
C ARG A 310 34.75 10.66 -1.96
N GLU A 311 35.74 9.78 -2.08
CA GLU A 311 36.35 9.44 -3.37
C GLU A 311 35.39 8.64 -4.25
N GLU A 312 34.61 7.71 -3.67
CA GLU A 312 33.59 6.94 -4.36
C GLU A 312 32.43 7.83 -4.82
N VAL A 313 31.96 8.70 -3.94
CA VAL A 313 30.88 9.67 -4.21
C VAL A 313 31.26 10.63 -5.34
N ALA A 314 32.55 10.92 -5.52
CA ALA A 314 33.07 11.76 -6.61
C ALA A 314 33.50 10.95 -7.86
N SER A 315 32.97 9.73 -8.04
CA SER A 315 33.31 8.84 -9.15
C SER A 315 32.14 8.66 -10.13
N ALA A 316 32.41 8.92 -11.41
CA ALA A 316 31.44 8.64 -12.48
C ALA A 316 31.14 7.13 -12.61
N ALA A 317 32.14 6.28 -12.37
CA ALA A 317 31.98 4.83 -12.42
C ALA A 317 31.04 4.32 -11.33
N TYR A 318 31.20 4.84 -10.10
CA TYR A 318 30.30 4.55 -8.98
C TYR A 318 28.86 4.95 -9.31
N PHE A 319 28.67 6.16 -9.83
CA PHE A 319 27.34 6.65 -10.20
C PHE A 319 26.66 5.77 -11.26
N ASP A 320 27.41 5.36 -12.30
CA ASP A 320 26.89 4.54 -13.39
C ASP A 320 26.64 3.08 -12.96
N GLU A 321 27.41 2.55 -12.00
CA GLU A 321 27.19 1.25 -11.36
C GLU A 321 25.91 1.29 -10.51
N LYS A 322 25.77 2.29 -9.63
CA LYS A 322 24.55 2.49 -8.82
C LYS A 322 23.30 2.70 -9.65
N TYR A 323 23.43 3.35 -10.81
CA TYR A 323 22.33 3.43 -11.78
C TYR A 323 21.90 2.05 -12.29
N LYS A 324 22.84 1.17 -12.65
CA LYS A 324 22.53 -0.20 -13.11
C LYS A 324 21.93 -1.04 -11.98
N GLU A 325 22.50 -0.98 -10.78
CA GLU A 325 21.96 -1.65 -9.59
C GLU A 325 20.51 -1.23 -9.33
N ALA A 326 20.20 0.07 -9.41
CA ALA A 326 18.86 0.59 -9.14
C ALA A 326 17.82 0.10 -10.15
N GLN A 327 18.21 -0.11 -11.41
CA GLN A 327 17.33 -0.71 -12.42
C GLN A 327 17.18 -2.22 -12.21
N HIS A 328 18.29 -2.91 -11.96
CA HIS A 328 18.31 -4.36 -11.73
C HIS A 328 17.47 -4.78 -10.52
N LEU A 329 17.50 -3.99 -9.44
CA LEU A 329 16.72 -4.24 -8.24
C LEU A 329 15.20 -4.35 -8.52
N VAL A 330 14.68 -3.55 -9.45
CA VAL A 330 13.27 -3.66 -9.86
C VAL A 330 13.01 -4.98 -10.59
N ASP A 331 13.91 -5.34 -11.52
CA ASP A 331 13.78 -6.58 -12.29
C ASP A 331 13.87 -7.82 -11.39
N GLU A 332 14.81 -7.82 -10.43
CA GLU A 332 14.97 -8.85 -9.41
C GLU A 332 13.69 -9.01 -8.58
N LEU A 333 13.20 -7.92 -7.99
CA LEU A 333 12.01 -7.94 -7.13
C LEU A 333 10.71 -8.26 -7.87
N THR A 334 10.68 -8.15 -9.20
CA THR A 334 9.47 -8.44 -10.00
C THR A 334 9.56 -9.74 -10.80
N SER A 335 10.67 -10.47 -10.69
CA SER A 335 10.90 -11.74 -11.38
C SER A 335 9.90 -12.84 -10.97
N ASP A 336 9.41 -12.80 -9.73
CA ASP A 336 8.40 -13.71 -9.17
C ASP A 336 7.11 -13.82 -9.99
N ILE A 337 6.78 -12.77 -10.75
CA ILE A 337 5.58 -12.70 -11.59
C ILE A 337 5.92 -12.50 -13.07
N HIS A 338 7.15 -12.81 -13.50
CA HIS A 338 7.54 -12.62 -14.89
C HIS A 338 6.49 -13.26 -15.82
N THR A 339 6.02 -12.46 -16.78
CA THR A 339 4.89 -12.78 -17.65
C THR A 339 5.26 -12.35 -19.05
N LYS A 340 5.13 -13.28 -20.01
CA LYS A 340 5.34 -13.03 -21.42
C LYS A 340 4.13 -13.51 -22.22
N THR A 341 3.40 -12.56 -22.80
CA THR A 341 2.22 -12.80 -23.61
C THR A 341 2.40 -12.24 -25.02
N GLY A 342 1.39 -12.43 -25.87
CA GLY A 342 1.27 -11.72 -27.14
C GLY A 342 1.00 -10.20 -27.00
N ASN A 343 0.92 -9.66 -25.77
CA ASN A 343 0.68 -8.26 -25.49
C ASN A 343 1.69 -7.67 -24.50
N ASP A 344 2.70 -6.96 -25.03
CA ASP A 344 3.75 -6.32 -24.24
C ASP A 344 3.24 -5.30 -23.20
N LEU A 345 2.10 -4.64 -23.43
CA LEU A 345 1.53 -3.69 -22.47
C LEU A 345 0.87 -4.41 -21.29
N PHE A 346 0.24 -5.56 -21.53
CA PHE A 346 -0.27 -6.43 -20.47
C PHE A 346 0.86 -6.96 -19.60
N ASP A 347 1.97 -7.37 -20.21
CA ASP A 347 3.17 -7.85 -19.51
C ASP A 347 3.77 -6.74 -18.62
N GLY A 348 3.96 -5.53 -19.19
CA GLY A 348 4.46 -4.37 -18.45
C GLY A 348 3.54 -3.94 -17.31
N TYR A 349 2.23 -4.00 -17.51
CA TYR A 349 1.24 -3.67 -16.48
C TYR A 349 1.18 -4.72 -15.37
N THR A 350 1.43 -5.98 -15.69
CA THR A 350 1.56 -7.05 -14.71
C THR A 350 2.76 -6.80 -13.79
N LYS A 351 3.92 -6.50 -14.38
CA LYS A 351 5.14 -6.13 -13.64
C LYS A 351 4.92 -4.91 -12.75
N GLN A 352 4.37 -3.83 -13.30
CA GLN A 352 4.11 -2.60 -12.55
C GLN A 352 3.07 -2.80 -11.43
N SER A 353 2.01 -3.58 -11.67
CA SER A 353 1.01 -3.89 -10.65
C SER A 353 1.59 -4.71 -9.49
N TYR A 354 2.48 -5.66 -9.77
CA TYR A 354 3.17 -6.42 -8.73
C TYR A 354 4.12 -5.54 -7.91
N LEU A 355 4.93 -4.70 -8.58
CA LEU A 355 5.79 -3.73 -7.90
C LEU A 355 4.99 -2.83 -6.94
N ASP A 356 3.86 -2.29 -7.39
CA ASP A 356 3.00 -1.45 -6.56
C ASP A 356 2.30 -2.21 -5.44
N ASN A 357 1.99 -3.50 -5.64
CA ASN A 357 1.49 -4.37 -4.59
C ASN A 357 2.56 -4.60 -3.51
N VAL A 358 3.81 -4.85 -3.92
CA VAL A 358 4.97 -4.99 -3.03
C VAL A 358 5.22 -3.70 -2.25
N LEU A 359 5.22 -2.52 -2.88
CA LEU A 359 5.45 -1.26 -2.17
C LEU A 359 4.36 -0.96 -1.13
N ARG A 360 3.14 -1.46 -1.32
CA ARG A 360 2.01 -1.23 -0.40
C ARG A 360 1.88 -2.29 0.69
N GLY A 361 2.18 -3.56 0.38
CA GLY A 361 2.08 -4.70 1.31
C GLY A 361 3.40 -5.15 1.93
N GLY A 362 4.52 -4.86 1.27
CA GLY A 362 5.87 -5.35 1.54
C GLY A 362 6.27 -6.55 0.68
N TYR A 363 7.56 -6.85 0.65
CA TYR A 363 8.17 -8.04 0.07
C TYR A 363 8.62 -8.98 1.21
N PRO A 364 8.20 -10.25 1.24
CA PRO A 364 8.62 -11.18 2.28
C PRO A 364 10.07 -11.66 2.06
N VAL A 365 10.85 -11.68 3.14
CA VAL A 365 12.19 -12.27 3.21
C VAL A 365 12.28 -13.20 4.41
N LEU A 366 13.12 -14.23 4.29
CA LEU A 366 13.42 -15.16 5.39
C LEU A 366 14.67 -14.67 6.13
N LEU A 367 14.56 -14.53 7.44
CA LEU A 367 15.67 -14.22 8.32
C LEU A 367 16.10 -15.49 9.06
N GLU A 368 17.25 -16.02 8.64
CA GLU A 368 17.82 -17.26 9.15
C GLU A 368 18.11 -17.21 10.65
N ASN A 369 17.93 -18.35 11.33
CA ASN A 369 18.33 -18.57 12.74
C ASN A 369 18.63 -20.07 12.98
N GLU A 370 18.89 -20.49 14.22
CA GLU A 370 19.15 -21.90 14.57
C GLU A 370 17.88 -22.77 14.74
N LYS A 371 16.70 -22.16 14.70
CA LYS A 371 15.38 -22.81 14.77
C LYS A 371 14.75 -22.81 13.38
N GLU A 372 13.61 -22.15 13.21
CA GLU A 372 12.92 -21.93 11.93
C GLU A 372 13.07 -20.46 11.52
N PRO A 373 13.37 -20.14 10.25
CA PRO A 373 13.54 -18.76 9.80
C PRO A 373 12.34 -17.87 10.12
N PHE A 374 12.60 -16.62 10.49
CA PHE A 374 11.52 -15.64 10.67
C PHE A 374 11.13 -15.03 9.32
N LEU A 375 9.83 -15.01 9.03
CA LEU A 375 9.32 -14.25 7.88
C LEU A 375 9.25 -12.77 8.24
N TYR A 376 9.92 -11.93 7.47
CA TYR A 376 10.00 -10.49 7.69
C TYR A 376 9.67 -9.73 6.40
N TYR A 377 8.95 -8.62 6.52
CA TYR A 377 8.50 -7.85 5.35
C TYR A 377 9.30 -6.56 5.20
N VAL A 378 9.90 -6.36 4.03
CA VAL A 378 10.64 -5.14 3.66
C VAL A 378 9.88 -4.31 2.60
N TYR A 379 10.29 -3.06 2.39
CA TYR A 379 9.81 -2.13 1.36
C TYR A 379 8.34 -1.68 1.47
N SER A 380 7.60 -2.14 2.48
CA SER A 380 6.22 -1.72 2.70
C SER A 380 6.13 -0.24 3.06
N ARG A 381 5.06 0.43 2.61
CA ARG A 381 4.71 1.79 3.05
C ARG A 381 3.24 2.10 2.85
N LYS A 382 2.72 2.98 3.70
CA LYS A 382 1.39 3.57 3.50
C LYS A 382 1.44 4.46 2.27
N HIS A 383 0.40 4.33 1.46
CA HIS A 383 0.12 5.09 0.24
C HIS A 383 -0.20 6.58 0.49
N GLY A 384 0.70 7.31 1.13
CA GLY A 384 0.70 8.77 1.18
C GLY A 384 1.57 9.35 0.07
N ASP A 385 1.06 10.32 -0.67
CA ASP A 385 1.73 10.99 -1.79
C ASP A 385 1.14 12.39 -2.00
N LEU A 386 1.51 13.08 -3.08
CA LEU A 386 1.02 14.44 -3.35
C LEU A 386 -0.49 14.50 -3.63
N GLU A 387 -1.08 13.44 -4.21
CA GLU A 387 -2.52 13.31 -4.48
C GLU A 387 -3.29 12.69 -3.28
N ARG A 388 -2.59 12.01 -2.36
CA ARG A 388 -3.09 11.46 -1.07
C ARG A 388 -2.41 12.15 0.13
N ASP A 389 -2.44 13.48 0.17
CA ASP A 389 -1.74 14.30 1.18
C ASP A 389 -2.23 14.11 2.63
N TYR A 390 -3.45 13.58 2.79
CA TYR A 390 -4.06 13.18 4.05
C TYR A 390 -3.51 11.88 4.64
N ASN A 391 -2.82 11.05 3.85
CA ASN A 391 -2.21 9.80 4.32
C ASN A 391 -0.77 10.03 4.81
N PHE A 392 -0.53 9.83 6.10
CA PHE A 392 0.82 9.88 6.67
C PHE A 392 1.59 8.59 6.36
N PHE A 393 2.58 8.67 5.47
CA PHE A 393 3.46 7.56 5.11
C PHE A 393 4.75 7.56 5.96
N SER A 394 5.31 6.38 6.19
CA SER A 394 6.63 6.20 6.79
C SER A 394 7.40 5.09 6.08
N VAL A 395 8.67 5.36 5.74
CA VAL A 395 9.64 4.46 5.12
C VAL A 395 10.91 4.52 5.96
N LEU A 396 11.14 3.57 6.88
CA LEU A 396 12.21 3.71 7.88
C LEU A 396 13.58 3.84 7.20
N PRO A 397 14.40 4.86 7.55
CA PRO A 397 15.70 5.09 6.94
C PRO A 397 16.76 4.16 7.54
N GLU A 398 16.56 2.87 7.35
CA GLU A 398 17.44 1.81 7.83
C GLU A 398 17.57 0.65 6.83
N PHE A 399 18.55 -0.23 7.03
CA PHE A 399 18.59 -1.53 6.34
C PHE A 399 17.34 -2.35 6.65
N PHE A 400 17.00 -3.33 5.80
CA PHE A 400 15.78 -4.12 5.95
C PHE A 400 14.54 -3.24 6.19
N SER A 401 14.50 -2.10 5.48
CA SER A 401 13.51 -1.05 5.71
C SER A 401 12.09 -1.59 5.57
N GLN A 402 11.25 -1.18 6.51
CA GLN A 402 9.82 -1.46 6.56
C GLN A 402 9.06 -0.16 6.83
N GLY A 403 7.75 -0.19 6.63
CA GLY A 403 6.88 0.96 6.85
C GLY A 403 5.56 0.59 7.50
N ASN A 404 4.71 1.59 7.67
CA ASN A 404 3.37 1.43 8.22
C ASN A 404 2.36 1.06 7.12
N GLY A 405 1.23 0.47 7.51
CA GLY A 405 0.09 0.25 6.61
C GLY A 405 -1.23 0.18 7.38
N ASN A 406 -2.35 0.29 6.69
CA ASN A 406 -3.64 0.00 7.31
C ASN A 406 -3.96 -1.50 7.16
N PHE A 407 -4.67 -2.08 8.13
CA PHE A 407 -5.01 -3.49 8.20
C PHE A 407 -5.55 -4.03 6.87
N ARG A 408 -6.60 -3.40 6.33
CA ARG A 408 -7.20 -3.81 5.06
C ARG A 408 -6.20 -3.77 3.92
N ASP A 409 -5.45 -2.69 3.80
CA ASP A 409 -4.55 -2.48 2.67
C ASP A 409 -3.48 -3.58 2.63
N VAL A 410 -2.79 -3.80 3.75
CA VAL A 410 -1.72 -4.78 3.86
C VAL A 410 -2.26 -6.21 3.70
N ASN A 411 -3.39 -6.53 4.33
CA ASN A 411 -4.04 -7.84 4.21
C ASN A 411 -4.39 -8.16 2.75
N GLN A 412 -5.02 -7.20 2.05
CA GLN A 412 -5.34 -7.36 0.64
C GLN A 412 -4.09 -7.55 -0.22
N ASN A 413 -3.02 -6.79 0.00
CA ASN A 413 -1.81 -6.91 -0.81
C ASN A 413 -1.12 -8.27 -0.60
N ARG A 414 -1.04 -8.73 0.65
CA ARG A 414 -0.35 -9.97 1.02
C ARG A 414 -1.13 -11.24 0.70
N ARG A 415 -2.41 -11.12 0.31
CA ARG A 415 -3.28 -12.29 0.08
C ARG A 415 -2.82 -13.23 -1.03
N ASN A 416 -2.03 -12.72 -1.97
CA ASN A 416 -1.52 -13.50 -3.09
C ASN A 416 -0.06 -13.94 -2.87
N ASP A 417 0.59 -13.54 -1.76
CA ASP A 417 2.02 -13.81 -1.54
C ASP A 417 2.34 -15.30 -1.58
N ILE A 418 1.43 -16.15 -1.10
CA ILE A 418 1.60 -17.62 -1.10
C ILE A 418 1.79 -18.22 -2.51
N PHE A 419 1.36 -17.51 -3.56
CA PHE A 419 1.54 -17.94 -4.95
C PHE A 419 2.89 -17.53 -5.54
N PHE A 420 3.57 -16.57 -4.92
CA PHE A 420 4.84 -16.03 -5.36
C PHE A 420 5.98 -16.50 -4.45
N LYS A 421 5.71 -16.67 -3.15
CA LYS A 421 6.63 -17.13 -2.11
C LYS A 421 5.91 -18.14 -1.21
N PRO A 422 5.80 -19.42 -1.63
CA PRO A 422 5.14 -20.47 -0.84
C PRO A 422 5.66 -20.62 0.60
N GLU A 423 6.90 -20.20 0.86
CA GLU A 423 7.56 -20.19 2.16
C GLU A 423 6.89 -19.24 3.17
N VAL A 424 6.06 -18.31 2.70
CA VAL A 424 5.20 -17.49 3.56
C VAL A 424 4.29 -18.36 4.42
N GLY A 425 3.90 -19.54 3.93
CA GLY A 425 3.09 -20.51 4.67
C GLY A 425 1.81 -19.87 5.22
N ASP A 426 1.54 -20.12 6.50
CA ASP A 426 0.39 -19.58 7.21
C ASP A 426 0.69 -18.27 7.98
N TYR A 427 1.89 -17.69 7.84
CA TYR A 427 2.31 -16.50 8.60
C TYR A 427 1.29 -15.35 8.50
N ASN A 428 0.84 -15.00 7.29
CA ASN A 428 -0.11 -13.91 7.13
C ASN A 428 -1.48 -14.23 7.73
N ILE A 429 -1.91 -15.51 7.66
CA ILE A 429 -3.14 -15.95 8.34
C ILE A 429 -2.96 -15.74 9.85
N LYS A 430 -1.84 -16.18 10.40
CA LYS A 430 -1.51 -16.05 11.83
C LYS A 430 -1.48 -14.59 12.27
N LEU A 431 -0.79 -13.73 11.52
CA LEU A 431 -0.68 -12.29 11.76
C LEU A 431 -2.07 -11.65 11.83
N PHE A 432 -2.83 -11.72 10.74
CA PHE A 432 -4.10 -10.99 10.65
C PHE A 432 -5.19 -11.59 11.52
N MET A 433 -5.22 -12.92 11.68
CA MET A 433 -6.16 -13.55 12.62
C MET A 433 -5.79 -13.24 14.05
N SER A 434 -4.52 -13.18 14.44
CA SER A 434 -4.13 -12.80 15.81
C SER A 434 -4.52 -11.35 16.14
N LEU A 435 -4.47 -10.46 15.15
CA LEU A 435 -4.91 -9.07 15.26
C LEU A 435 -6.44 -8.90 15.40
N VAL A 436 -7.25 -9.93 15.15
CA VAL A 436 -8.69 -9.89 15.44
C VAL A 436 -8.90 -10.02 16.95
N GLN A 437 -9.62 -9.05 17.51
CA GLN A 437 -10.00 -8.97 18.91
C GLN A 437 -11.08 -9.98 19.27
N ALA A 438 -11.23 -10.26 20.57
CA ALA A 438 -12.32 -11.10 21.06
C ALA A 438 -13.72 -10.51 20.82
N ASP A 439 -13.83 -9.20 20.56
CA ASP A 439 -15.11 -8.55 20.19
C ASP A 439 -15.41 -8.55 18.68
N GLY A 440 -14.51 -9.13 17.87
CA GLY A 440 -14.66 -9.29 16.43
C GLY A 440 -14.20 -8.08 15.59
N TYR A 441 -13.55 -7.09 16.18
CA TYR A 441 -12.89 -6.00 15.46
C TYR A 441 -11.36 -6.18 15.43
N ASN A 442 -10.62 -5.17 14.95
CA ASN A 442 -9.16 -5.22 14.79
C ASN A 442 -8.57 -3.80 14.82
N PRO A 443 -7.25 -3.65 15.09
CA PRO A 443 -6.58 -2.37 14.97
C PRO A 443 -6.60 -1.85 13.53
N LEU A 444 -6.57 -0.53 13.35
CA LEU A 444 -6.49 0.08 12.02
C LEU A 444 -5.09 -0.02 11.43
N VAL A 445 -4.05 0.28 12.21
CA VAL A 445 -2.69 0.41 11.68
C VAL A 445 -1.90 -0.83 12.06
N VAL A 446 -1.31 -1.45 11.04
CA VAL A 446 -0.33 -2.53 11.15
C VAL A 446 1.02 -1.92 10.87
N LYS A 447 1.94 -2.02 11.82
CA LYS A 447 3.31 -1.54 11.67
C LYS A 447 4.22 -2.70 11.25
N GLY A 448 5.51 -2.42 11.20
CA GLY A 448 6.54 -3.43 11.03
C GLY A 448 6.64 -4.41 12.20
N SER A 449 7.45 -5.44 12.04
CA SER A 449 7.82 -6.33 13.15
C SER A 449 9.07 -5.82 13.85
N TYR A 450 9.16 -6.11 15.15
CA TYR A 450 10.37 -5.95 15.93
C TYR A 450 10.72 -7.27 16.61
N PHE A 451 11.93 -7.32 17.14
CA PHE A 451 12.47 -8.46 17.85
C PHE A 451 12.84 -8.08 19.27
N GLU A 452 12.70 -9.04 20.17
CA GLU A 452 13.19 -8.95 21.54
C GLU A 452 13.96 -10.21 21.91
N LEU A 453 14.98 -10.06 22.75
CA LEU A 453 15.67 -11.21 23.31
C LEU A 453 14.77 -11.96 24.31
N ILE A 454 14.72 -13.28 24.17
CA ILE A 454 13.96 -14.17 25.06
C ILE A 454 14.57 -14.17 26.48
N GLU A 455 15.89 -14.20 26.58
CA GLU A 455 16.64 -14.12 27.85
C GLU A 455 17.50 -12.83 27.86
N LYS A 456 17.13 -11.87 28.70
CA LYS A 456 17.81 -10.56 28.76
C LYS A 456 18.98 -10.54 29.76
N GLU A 457 19.05 -11.53 30.66
CA GLU A 457 20.03 -11.57 31.74
C GLU A 457 21.36 -12.25 31.36
N ASN A 458 21.36 -13.20 30.42
CA ASN A 458 22.54 -13.96 30.03
C ASN A 458 22.98 -13.69 28.58
N LEU A 459 23.78 -12.64 28.41
CA LEU A 459 24.30 -12.22 27.10
C LEU A 459 25.78 -12.59 26.88
N SER A 460 26.26 -13.63 27.57
CA SER A 460 27.67 -14.06 27.48
C SER A 460 28.06 -14.57 26.08
N TRP A 461 27.10 -15.10 25.32
CA TRP A 461 27.30 -15.56 23.95
C TRP A 461 27.69 -14.43 22.98
N LEU A 462 27.33 -13.16 23.26
CA LEU A 462 27.74 -12.02 22.45
C LEU A 462 29.26 -11.81 22.51
N GLU A 463 29.91 -12.11 23.63
CA GLU A 463 31.32 -11.76 23.85
C GLU A 463 32.27 -12.44 22.85
N SER A 464 31.92 -13.62 22.34
CA SER A 464 32.70 -14.35 21.32
C SER A 464 32.53 -13.81 19.90
N LEU A 465 31.50 -12.97 19.66
CA LEU A 465 31.14 -12.45 18.35
C LEU A 465 31.87 -11.14 18.00
N PHE A 466 32.56 -10.53 18.96
CA PHE A 466 33.27 -9.25 18.78
C PHE A 466 34.75 -9.38 19.13
N THR A 467 35.56 -8.51 18.54
CA THR A 467 36.99 -8.41 18.84
C THR A 467 37.32 -7.35 19.90
N ARG A 468 36.38 -6.43 20.20
CA ARG A 468 36.56 -5.31 21.14
C ARG A 468 35.45 -5.29 22.19
N GLU A 469 35.83 -5.05 23.45
CA GLU A 469 34.89 -4.98 24.58
C GLU A 469 33.90 -3.80 24.47
N GLU A 470 34.35 -2.67 23.90
CA GLU A 470 33.49 -1.50 23.68
C GLU A 470 32.29 -1.80 22.75
N ASP A 471 32.53 -2.60 21.70
CA ASP A 471 31.51 -3.00 20.73
C ASP A 471 30.48 -3.94 21.39
N VAL A 472 30.95 -4.86 22.24
CA VAL A 472 30.08 -5.76 23.02
C VAL A 472 29.14 -4.96 23.90
N ASN A 473 29.68 -3.99 24.65
CA ASN A 473 28.88 -3.18 25.58
C ASN A 473 27.86 -2.32 24.85
N TYR A 474 28.22 -1.75 23.69
CA TYR A 474 27.28 -1.03 22.84
C TYR A 474 26.13 -1.94 22.38
N MET A 475 26.46 -3.13 21.88
CA MET A 475 25.45 -4.06 21.36
C MET A 475 24.55 -4.62 22.47
N LYS A 476 25.09 -4.95 23.65
CA LYS A 476 24.30 -5.33 24.82
C LYS A 476 23.25 -4.27 25.14
N LYS A 477 23.63 -2.99 25.16
CA LYS A 477 22.71 -1.87 25.39
C LYS A 477 21.65 -1.73 24.29
N GLN A 478 21.99 -1.97 23.02
CA GLN A 478 21.00 -1.93 21.93
C GLN A 478 19.98 -3.06 22.04
N LEU A 479 20.40 -4.26 22.47
CA LEU A 479 19.55 -5.45 22.59
C LEU A 479 18.76 -5.53 23.91
N GLU A 480 18.93 -4.58 24.84
CA GLU A 480 18.12 -4.47 26.07
C GLU A 480 16.64 -4.18 25.75
N GLY A 481 16.39 -3.39 24.71
CA GLY A 481 15.06 -3.03 24.22
C GLY A 481 14.65 -3.81 22.97
N SER A 482 13.51 -3.45 22.41
CA SER A 482 13.06 -3.96 21.12
C SER A 482 13.92 -3.40 19.98
N PHE A 483 14.21 -4.22 18.98
CA PHE A 483 15.07 -3.84 17.86
C PHE A 483 14.55 -4.34 16.51
N THR A 484 15.01 -3.74 15.41
CA THR A 484 14.83 -4.27 14.06
C THR A 484 16.15 -4.85 13.56
N PRO A 485 16.12 -5.83 12.62
CA PRO A 485 17.34 -6.31 11.96
C PRO A 485 18.13 -5.16 11.32
N GLY A 486 17.40 -4.18 10.78
CA GLY A 486 17.92 -2.98 10.15
C GLY A 486 18.84 -2.16 11.04
N VAL A 487 18.34 -1.73 12.21
CA VAL A 487 19.10 -0.92 13.17
C VAL A 487 20.35 -1.63 13.63
N ILE A 488 20.24 -2.93 13.93
CA ILE A 488 21.35 -3.73 14.46
C ILE A 488 22.46 -3.85 13.41
N VAL A 489 22.14 -4.29 12.18
CA VAL A 489 23.13 -4.47 11.11
C VAL A 489 23.71 -3.13 10.66
N GLN A 490 22.89 -2.09 10.54
CA GLN A 490 23.38 -0.77 10.15
C GLN A 490 24.34 -0.18 11.19
N SER A 491 24.07 -0.38 12.49
CA SER A 491 24.96 0.10 13.53
C SER A 491 26.37 -0.50 13.46
N ILE A 492 26.51 -1.71 12.91
CA ILE A 492 27.81 -2.35 12.69
C ILE A 492 28.61 -1.58 11.64
N VAL A 493 27.95 -1.20 10.54
CA VAL A 493 28.57 -0.44 9.44
C VAL A 493 28.87 0.99 9.88
N ASP A 494 27.88 1.70 10.42
CA ASP A 494 27.97 3.12 10.78
C ASP A 494 29.04 3.37 11.88
N ARG A 495 29.30 2.39 12.75
CA ARG A 495 30.30 2.50 13.84
C ARG A 495 31.57 1.70 13.61
N ASN A 496 31.72 1.07 12.44
CA ASN A 496 32.86 0.20 12.11
C ASN A 496 33.13 -0.86 13.21
N ILE A 497 32.05 -1.50 13.68
CA ILE A 497 32.10 -2.54 14.72
C ILE A 497 32.86 -3.76 14.19
N ARG A 498 33.76 -4.31 15.00
CA ARG A 498 34.68 -5.38 14.58
C ARG A 498 34.19 -6.74 15.05
N LEU A 499 33.39 -7.40 14.20
CA LEU A 499 32.90 -8.76 14.40
C LEU A 499 33.97 -9.83 14.17
N THR A 500 33.84 -10.98 14.83
CA THR A 500 34.62 -12.20 14.55
C THR A 500 33.98 -13.07 13.46
N VAL A 501 32.73 -12.78 13.09
CA VAL A 501 31.90 -13.46 12.09
C VAL A 501 31.39 -12.46 11.04
N SER A 502 30.70 -12.94 9.99
CA SER A 502 30.05 -12.03 9.03
C SER A 502 28.83 -11.33 9.65
N PRO A 503 28.39 -10.18 9.13
CA PRO A 503 27.16 -9.51 9.60
C PRO A 503 25.92 -10.41 9.53
N GLU A 504 25.83 -11.29 8.55
CA GLU A 504 24.74 -12.25 8.38
C GLU A 504 24.75 -13.31 9.49
N GLU A 505 25.91 -13.91 9.77
CA GLU A 505 26.06 -14.88 10.87
C GLU A 505 25.85 -14.22 12.24
N PHE A 506 26.25 -12.96 12.41
CA PHE A 506 25.95 -12.19 13.61
C PHE A 506 24.44 -11.99 13.78
N LEU A 507 23.74 -11.54 12.73
CA LEU A 507 22.29 -11.37 12.76
C LEU A 507 21.59 -12.71 13.07
N ARG A 508 22.02 -13.80 12.43
CA ARG A 508 21.53 -15.16 12.68
C ARG A 508 21.67 -15.56 14.16
N ALA A 509 22.83 -15.29 14.77
CA ALA A 509 23.08 -15.58 16.17
C ALA A 509 22.16 -14.78 17.11
N VAL A 510 21.96 -13.48 16.82
CA VAL A 510 21.03 -12.62 17.57
C VAL A 510 19.59 -13.14 17.45
N LEU A 511 19.12 -13.42 16.23
CA LEU A 511 17.76 -13.90 15.98
C LEU A 511 17.50 -15.27 16.62
N SER A 512 18.51 -16.13 16.74
CA SER A 512 18.38 -17.44 17.41
C SER A 512 18.00 -17.31 18.90
N HIS A 513 18.36 -16.18 19.52
CA HIS A 513 18.03 -15.83 20.91
C HIS A 513 16.83 -14.87 21.02
N SER A 514 16.11 -14.63 19.92
CA SER A 514 15.04 -13.64 19.85
C SER A 514 13.68 -14.27 19.55
N GLU A 515 12.62 -13.50 19.82
CA GLU A 515 11.26 -13.72 19.33
C GLU A 515 10.80 -12.54 18.47
N GLN A 516 9.95 -12.81 17.49
CA GLN A 516 9.36 -11.79 16.61
C GLN A 516 7.99 -11.37 17.16
N GLU A 517 7.79 -10.07 17.34
CA GLU A 517 6.52 -9.51 17.78
C GLU A 517 5.89 -8.59 16.72
N ILE A 518 4.57 -8.47 16.79
CA ILE A 518 3.75 -7.71 15.86
C ILE A 518 3.37 -6.38 16.50
N ASP A 519 3.75 -5.26 15.87
CA ASP A 519 3.31 -3.93 16.30
C ASP A 519 2.05 -3.50 15.53
N ALA A 520 1.02 -3.10 16.28
CA ALA A 520 -0.24 -2.61 15.73
C ALA A 520 -0.89 -1.63 16.72
N GLU A 521 -1.66 -0.68 16.18
CA GLU A 521 -2.33 0.34 16.98
C GLU A 521 -3.78 0.55 16.52
N PHE A 522 -4.63 0.91 17.48
CA PHE A 522 -6.06 1.15 17.23
C PHE A 522 -6.31 2.13 16.07
N GLY A 523 -5.56 3.23 16.01
CA GLY A 523 -5.77 4.30 15.04
C GLY A 523 -6.99 5.16 15.39
N GLU A 524 -8.01 5.19 14.53
CA GLU A 524 -9.13 6.15 14.64
C GLU A 524 -10.53 5.53 14.69
N GLY A 525 -10.66 4.20 14.63
CA GLY A 525 -11.97 3.54 14.68
C GLY A 525 -11.98 2.09 14.20
N TYR A 526 -13.16 1.48 14.22
CA TYR A 526 -13.36 0.08 13.84
C TYR A 526 -14.30 -0.04 12.65
N TRP A 527 -13.73 -0.40 11.50
CA TRP A 527 -14.47 -0.61 10.26
C TRP A 527 -15.15 -1.98 10.24
N ILE A 528 -16.36 -2.03 9.68
CA ILE A 528 -17.15 -3.26 9.68
C ILE A 528 -16.70 -4.28 8.63
N ASP A 529 -15.90 -3.89 7.62
CA ASP A 529 -15.47 -4.75 6.51
C ASP A 529 -14.10 -5.43 6.72
N HIS A 530 -13.28 -4.95 7.66
CA HIS A 530 -11.88 -5.38 7.80
C HIS A 530 -11.70 -6.89 7.98
N TRP A 531 -12.58 -7.56 8.71
CA TRP A 531 -12.48 -8.99 8.96
C TRP A 531 -12.73 -9.85 7.71
N THR A 532 -13.39 -9.30 6.69
CA THR A 532 -13.81 -10.05 5.49
C THR A 532 -12.61 -10.52 4.65
N TYR A 533 -11.49 -9.81 4.71
CA TYR A 533 -10.29 -10.12 3.92
C TYR A 533 -9.53 -11.35 4.43
N ASN A 534 -9.70 -11.71 5.71
CA ASN A 534 -9.00 -12.85 6.33
C ASN A 534 -9.36 -14.19 5.68
N LEU A 535 -10.60 -14.36 5.22
CA LEU A 535 -11.03 -15.59 4.58
C LEU A 535 -10.29 -15.84 3.26
N ASP A 536 -9.99 -14.78 2.51
CA ASP A 536 -9.28 -14.91 1.23
C ASP A 536 -7.84 -15.40 1.44
N LEU A 537 -7.17 -15.04 2.55
CA LEU A 537 -5.86 -15.60 2.94
C LEU A 537 -5.93 -17.12 3.14
N ILE A 538 -6.93 -17.59 3.90
CA ILE A 538 -7.13 -19.01 4.20
C ILE A 538 -7.43 -19.79 2.93
N LYS A 539 -8.35 -19.29 2.09
CA LYS A 539 -8.70 -19.97 0.83
C LYS A 539 -7.50 -20.02 -0.12
N ASN A 540 -6.68 -18.96 -0.20
CA ASN A 540 -5.50 -18.95 -1.04
C ASN A 540 -4.40 -19.88 -0.54
N PHE A 541 -4.18 -19.97 0.78
CA PHE A 541 -3.29 -20.97 1.36
C PHE A 541 -3.70 -22.39 0.97
N LEU A 542 -5.00 -22.70 1.07
CA LEU A 542 -5.52 -24.03 0.74
C LEU A 542 -5.44 -24.37 -0.76
N LYS A 543 -5.28 -23.38 -1.66
CA LYS A 543 -5.00 -23.65 -3.08
C LYS A 543 -3.58 -24.18 -3.33
N VAL A 544 -2.66 -23.99 -2.38
CA VAL A 544 -1.25 -24.44 -2.44
C VAL A 544 -1.01 -25.61 -1.49
N PHE A 545 -1.59 -25.56 -0.28
CA PHE A 545 -1.44 -26.54 0.78
C PHE A 545 -2.79 -27.13 1.23
N PRO A 546 -3.57 -27.74 0.33
CA PRO A 546 -4.88 -28.32 0.66
C PRO A 546 -4.78 -29.46 1.70
N ASP A 547 -3.67 -30.19 1.69
CA ASP A 547 -3.30 -31.26 2.61
C ASP A 547 -3.05 -30.78 4.05
N GLN A 548 -2.82 -29.47 4.25
CA GLN A 548 -2.60 -28.87 5.58
C GLN A 548 -3.89 -28.32 6.22
N LYS A 549 -5.06 -28.49 5.59
CA LYS A 549 -6.34 -27.93 6.06
C LYS A 549 -6.65 -28.23 7.53
N GLN A 550 -6.53 -29.49 7.95
CA GLN A 550 -6.83 -29.90 9.33
C GLN A 550 -5.80 -29.35 10.33
N THR A 551 -4.53 -29.32 9.95
CA THR A 551 -3.47 -28.76 10.79
C THR A 551 -3.69 -27.26 11.03
N LEU A 552 -3.93 -26.52 9.95
CA LEU A 552 -4.18 -25.07 9.98
C LEU A 552 -5.40 -24.71 10.84
N LEU A 553 -6.51 -25.43 10.68
CA LEU A 553 -7.78 -25.08 11.32
C LEU A 553 -7.87 -25.54 12.78
N CYS A 554 -7.42 -26.75 13.08
CA CYS A 554 -7.77 -27.43 14.33
C CYS A 554 -6.57 -27.76 15.24
N LYS A 555 -5.36 -27.94 14.69
CA LYS A 555 -4.22 -28.43 15.49
C LYS A 555 -3.37 -27.33 16.10
N ASP A 556 -3.11 -26.25 15.37
CA ASP A 556 -2.35 -25.12 15.89
C ASP A 556 -3.19 -24.27 16.85
N ARG A 557 -2.82 -24.25 18.13
CA ARG A 557 -3.48 -23.49 19.20
C ARG A 557 -2.85 -22.14 19.53
N SER A 558 -1.83 -21.69 18.81
CA SER A 558 -1.08 -20.47 19.15
C SER A 558 -1.73 -19.17 18.64
N TYR A 559 -3.02 -19.19 18.22
CA TYR A 559 -3.69 -17.97 17.73
C TYR A 559 -4.06 -17.08 18.92
N ARG A 560 -3.40 -15.92 19.03
CA ARG A 560 -3.64 -14.91 20.09
C ARG A 560 -4.82 -14.02 19.74
N TYR A 561 -5.26 -13.14 20.64
CA TYR A 561 -6.27 -12.10 20.37
C TYR A 561 -5.71 -10.73 20.71
N PHE A 562 -5.82 -9.78 19.78
CA PHE A 562 -5.45 -8.39 20.06
C PHE A 562 -6.35 -7.79 21.13
N TYR A 563 -5.74 -6.99 22.00
CA TYR A 563 -6.40 -6.21 23.03
C TYR A 563 -6.19 -4.72 22.73
N SER A 564 -7.28 -4.03 22.40
CA SER A 564 -7.28 -2.57 22.30
C SER A 564 -7.78 -1.94 23.60
N PRO A 565 -7.24 -0.79 24.01
CA PRO A 565 -7.82 0.01 25.09
C PRO A 565 -9.13 0.72 24.69
N VAL A 566 -9.62 0.52 23.46
CA VAL A 566 -10.85 1.15 22.97
C VAL A 566 -12.02 0.17 23.00
N LEU A 567 -13.08 0.53 23.73
CA LEU A 567 -14.27 -0.29 23.90
C LEU A 567 -15.45 0.29 23.12
N ILE A 568 -16.35 -0.59 22.66
CA ILE A 568 -17.63 -0.20 22.06
C ILE A 568 -18.67 -0.03 23.16
N LYS A 569 -19.31 1.14 23.21
CA LYS A 569 -20.35 1.44 24.19
C LYS A 569 -21.64 0.65 23.89
N PRO A 570 -22.39 0.25 24.93
CA PRO A 570 -23.72 -0.31 24.75
C PRO A 570 -24.69 0.76 24.19
N ARG A 571 -25.76 0.31 23.55
CA ARG A 571 -26.86 1.14 23.02
C ARG A 571 -27.39 2.11 24.08
N SER A 572 -27.43 1.65 25.33
CA SER A 572 -27.87 2.39 26.52
C SER A 572 -27.07 3.68 26.82
N GLU A 573 -25.91 3.86 26.19
CA GLU A 573 -25.00 5.00 26.34
C GLU A 573 -24.76 5.79 25.03
N LYS A 574 -24.97 5.17 23.86
CA LYS A 574 -24.69 5.78 22.55
C LYS A 574 -25.93 6.20 21.76
N TYR A 575 -27.12 5.72 22.11
CA TYR A 575 -28.36 6.11 21.44
C TYR A 575 -28.92 7.38 22.08
N VAL A 576 -29.02 8.44 21.28
CA VAL A 576 -29.32 9.78 21.77
C VAL A 576 -30.35 10.53 20.94
N LEU A 577 -31.08 11.42 21.58
CA LEU A 577 -31.96 12.38 20.91
C LEU A 577 -31.19 13.65 20.55
N SER A 578 -30.93 13.85 19.26
CA SER A 578 -30.33 15.07 18.71
C SER A 578 -31.40 15.90 18.01
N GLY A 579 -31.81 17.00 18.65
CA GLY A 579 -32.96 17.78 18.20
C GLY A 579 -34.25 16.95 18.25
N LYS A 580 -34.79 16.60 17.08
CA LYS A 580 -36.00 15.77 16.94
C LYS A 580 -35.73 14.34 16.46
N LYS A 581 -34.47 14.00 16.20
CA LYS A 581 -34.08 12.72 15.62
C LYS A 581 -33.23 11.91 16.59
N VAL A 582 -33.47 10.60 16.62
CA VAL A 582 -32.62 9.66 17.35
C VAL A 582 -31.40 9.33 16.50
N ARG A 583 -30.20 9.32 17.11
CA ARG A 583 -28.92 9.07 16.45
C ARG A 583 -28.02 8.23 17.35
N GLN A 584 -27.00 7.62 16.74
CA GLN A 584 -25.92 6.95 17.44
C GLN A 584 -24.69 7.88 17.51
N TYR A 585 -24.32 8.35 18.70
CA TYR A 585 -23.17 9.24 18.89
C TYR A 585 -22.26 8.79 20.03
N GLY A 586 -20.95 8.80 19.76
CA GLY A 586 -19.94 8.44 20.75
C GLY A 586 -19.90 6.93 20.99
N ALA A 587 -19.91 6.13 19.92
CA ALA A 587 -20.06 4.69 20.05
C ALA A 587 -18.83 3.95 20.62
N VAL A 588 -17.70 4.64 20.77
CA VAL A 588 -16.47 4.07 21.35
C VAL A 588 -15.94 4.96 22.46
N ILE A 589 -15.20 4.36 23.39
CA ILE A 589 -14.48 5.02 24.47
C ILE A 589 -13.08 4.45 24.61
N GLU A 590 -12.09 5.32 24.74
CA GLU A 590 -10.71 4.94 25.00
C GLU A 590 -10.46 4.97 26.51
N LEU A 591 -9.99 3.85 27.06
CA LEU A 591 -9.66 3.72 28.48
C LEU A 591 -8.32 4.41 28.77
N GLN A 592 -8.22 5.13 29.89
CA GLN A 592 -6.96 5.75 30.32
C GLN A 592 -6.03 4.72 30.97
N GLY A 593 -4.77 4.69 30.52
CA GLY A 593 -3.71 3.81 31.01
C GLY A 593 -3.30 2.77 29.97
N SER A 594 -2.08 2.90 29.39
CA SER A 594 -1.57 1.89 28.46
C SER A 594 -1.24 0.61 29.24
N LYS A 595 -1.85 -0.52 28.86
CA LYS A 595 -1.23 -1.81 29.17
C LYS A 595 0.08 -1.89 28.35
N ALA A 596 1.13 -2.43 28.96
CA ALA A 596 2.45 -2.55 28.32
C ALA A 596 2.48 -3.59 27.17
N ASP A 597 1.41 -4.37 27.00
CA ASP A 597 1.25 -5.43 26.01
C ASP A 597 -0.16 -5.37 25.39
N ASN A 598 -0.24 -5.62 24.08
CA ASN A 598 -1.43 -5.57 23.24
C ASN A 598 -2.12 -6.94 23.06
N TRP A 599 -1.74 -7.97 23.82
CA TRP A 599 -2.40 -9.27 23.78
C TRP A 599 -3.46 -9.44 24.89
N LEU A 600 -4.59 -10.06 24.53
CA LEU A 600 -5.67 -10.41 25.45
C LEU A 600 -5.19 -11.46 26.45
N ARG A 601 -5.48 -11.25 27.73
CA ARG A 601 -5.05 -12.12 28.83
C ARG A 601 -6.23 -12.66 29.62
N THR A 602 -5.99 -13.80 30.28
CA THR A 602 -6.89 -14.34 31.31
C THR A 602 -6.76 -13.53 32.60
N LYS A 603 -7.68 -13.72 33.55
CA LYS A 603 -7.64 -13.08 34.88
C LYS A 603 -6.39 -13.48 35.69
N GLU A 604 -5.79 -14.63 35.40
CA GLU A 604 -4.51 -15.09 35.97
C GLU A 604 -3.29 -14.40 35.32
N GLY A 605 -3.50 -13.64 34.24
CA GLY A 605 -2.47 -12.88 33.55
C GLY A 605 -1.80 -13.61 32.38
N ASN A 606 -2.25 -14.79 31.99
CA ASN A 606 -1.70 -15.53 30.85
C ASN A 606 -2.27 -15.01 29.52
N VAL A 607 -1.47 -14.97 28.45
CA VAL A 607 -1.99 -14.69 27.09
C VAL A 607 -2.96 -15.81 26.70
N TYR A 608 -4.15 -15.45 26.22
CA TYR A 608 -5.14 -16.43 25.77
C TYR A 608 -4.89 -16.81 24.31
N GLU A 609 -4.83 -18.11 24.05
CA GLU A 609 -4.59 -18.67 22.71
C GLU A 609 -5.67 -19.70 22.34
N SER A 610 -6.03 -19.77 21.06
CA SER A 610 -7.02 -20.72 20.54
C SER A 610 -6.60 -21.33 19.19
N THR A 611 -7.44 -22.21 18.64
CA THR A 611 -7.30 -22.65 17.25
C THR A 611 -7.85 -21.61 16.28
N LEU A 612 -7.45 -21.69 15.01
CA LEU A 612 -8.03 -20.86 13.95
C LEU A 612 -9.54 -21.12 13.81
N PHE A 613 -9.96 -22.38 13.85
CA PHE A 613 -11.38 -22.73 13.72
C PHE A 613 -12.23 -22.11 14.84
N ALA A 614 -11.80 -22.22 16.10
CA ALA A 614 -12.47 -21.60 17.25
C ALA A 614 -12.60 -20.07 17.07
N LYS A 615 -11.56 -19.44 16.52
CA LYS A 615 -11.55 -18.01 16.25
C LYS A 615 -12.48 -17.59 15.12
N LEU A 616 -12.52 -18.35 14.02
CA LEU A 616 -13.47 -18.13 12.92
C LEU A 616 -14.92 -18.31 13.37
N PHE A 617 -15.20 -19.33 14.18
CA PHE A 617 -16.53 -19.56 14.74
C PHE A 617 -16.97 -18.41 15.65
N SER A 618 -16.08 -17.97 16.55
CA SER A 618 -16.33 -16.82 17.45
C SER A 618 -16.56 -15.53 16.66
N LEU A 619 -15.76 -15.28 15.62
CA LEU A 619 -15.93 -14.14 14.72
C LEU A 619 -17.28 -14.20 13.99
N ALA A 620 -17.64 -15.35 13.42
CA ALA A 620 -18.92 -15.53 12.74
C ALA A 620 -20.10 -15.30 13.69
N LEU A 621 -20.05 -15.82 14.91
CA LEU A 621 -21.05 -15.59 15.95
C LEU A 621 -21.21 -14.09 16.26
N LEU A 622 -20.12 -13.36 16.42
CA LEU A 622 -20.15 -11.93 16.74
C LEU A 622 -20.72 -11.10 15.59
N LYS A 623 -20.33 -11.41 14.36
CA LYS A 623 -20.85 -10.73 13.16
C LYS A 623 -22.32 -11.06 12.91
N PHE A 624 -22.71 -12.30 13.12
CA PHE A 624 -24.11 -12.73 13.11
C PHE A 624 -24.94 -12.02 14.18
N ALA A 625 -24.40 -11.90 15.40
CA ALA A 625 -25.04 -11.17 16.49
C ALA A 625 -25.08 -9.65 16.25
N THR A 626 -24.48 -9.16 15.17
CA THR A 626 -24.44 -7.74 14.75
C THR A 626 -25.26 -7.49 13.48
N LEU A 627 -26.17 -8.40 13.12
CA LEU A 627 -27.18 -8.13 12.10
C LEU A 627 -28.15 -7.05 12.59
N ASP A 628 -28.62 -6.22 11.67
CA ASP A 628 -29.54 -5.11 11.92
C ASP A 628 -30.95 -5.60 12.35
N PRO A 629 -31.86 -4.68 12.74
CA PRO A 629 -33.19 -5.06 13.24
C PRO A 629 -34.06 -5.88 12.27
N TYR A 630 -33.73 -5.88 10.97
CA TYR A 630 -34.43 -6.63 9.94
C TYR A 630 -33.68 -7.93 9.57
N GLY A 631 -32.50 -8.14 10.14
CA GLY A 631 -31.65 -9.31 9.87
C GLY A 631 -30.94 -9.24 8.52
N MET A 632 -30.84 -8.06 7.90
CA MET A 632 -30.32 -7.90 6.55
C MET A 632 -28.82 -7.61 6.53
N GLY A 633 -28.43 -6.39 6.91
CA GLY A 633 -27.04 -5.92 6.92
C GLY A 633 -26.36 -6.05 8.28
N ILE A 634 -25.03 -6.00 8.31
CA ILE A 634 -24.25 -5.87 9.55
C ILE A 634 -24.21 -4.40 9.99
N GLU A 635 -24.53 -4.14 11.26
CA GLU A 635 -24.62 -2.79 11.84
C GLU A 635 -23.27 -2.06 11.87
N MET A 636 -23.29 -0.78 11.51
CA MET A 636 -22.16 0.15 11.69
C MET A 636 -22.14 0.71 13.12
N GLU A 637 -22.04 -0.18 14.10
CA GLU A 637 -22.20 0.15 15.53
C GLU A 637 -20.95 0.72 16.21
N ALA A 638 -19.82 0.80 15.48
CA ALA A 638 -18.49 1.10 16.01
C ALA A 638 -17.81 2.32 15.34
N ASN A 639 -18.62 3.34 15.02
CA ASN A 639 -18.23 4.66 14.46
C ASN A 639 -17.69 4.71 13.03
N LYS A 640 -17.28 3.59 12.40
CA LYS A 640 -16.77 3.60 11.01
C LYS A 640 -17.67 2.78 10.08
N PRO A 641 -17.74 3.14 8.79
CA PRO A 641 -18.50 2.39 7.79
C PRO A 641 -17.73 1.12 7.35
N GLY A 642 -18.13 0.54 6.22
CA GLY A 642 -17.40 -0.54 5.53
C GLY A 642 -16.37 0.00 4.55
N TRP A 643 -16.27 -0.62 3.36
CA TRP A 643 -15.24 -0.28 2.37
C TRP A 643 -15.22 1.20 1.95
N ASN A 644 -16.39 1.79 1.72
CA ASN A 644 -16.51 3.17 1.27
C ASN A 644 -16.44 4.16 2.45
N ASP A 645 -15.24 4.63 2.75
CA ASP A 645 -15.01 5.57 3.86
C ASP A 645 -15.82 6.86 3.73
N SER A 646 -16.22 7.25 2.51
CA SER A 646 -16.99 8.47 2.26
C SER A 646 -18.44 8.39 2.76
N MET A 647 -18.91 7.19 3.12
CA MET A 647 -20.19 6.94 3.79
C MET A 647 -20.08 7.04 5.32
N ASN A 648 -19.17 7.89 5.81
CA ASN A 648 -18.86 8.08 7.22
C ASN A 648 -20.02 8.63 8.08
N GLY A 649 -21.13 9.02 7.48
CA GLY A 649 -22.34 9.44 8.20
C GLY A 649 -23.28 8.28 8.56
N LEU A 650 -23.22 7.17 7.82
CA LEU A 650 -24.04 5.98 8.06
C LEU A 650 -24.00 5.45 9.51
N PRO A 651 -22.84 5.34 10.18
CA PRO A 651 -22.79 4.89 11.58
C PRO A 651 -23.66 5.72 12.54
N CYS A 652 -23.89 6.99 12.25
CA CYS A 652 -24.68 7.89 13.09
C CYS A 652 -26.21 7.69 12.91
N ILE A 653 -26.62 7.28 11.71
CA ILE A 653 -28.02 7.04 11.33
C ILE A 653 -28.37 5.55 11.32
N PHE A 654 -27.71 4.79 12.20
CA PHE A 654 -27.91 3.35 12.39
C PHE A 654 -27.63 2.51 11.14
N GLY A 655 -26.76 2.97 10.23
CA GLY A 655 -26.52 2.30 8.97
C GLY A 655 -26.02 0.86 9.12
N SER A 656 -26.32 0.04 8.12
CA SER A 656 -25.84 -1.35 8.02
C SER A 656 -25.41 -1.67 6.59
N GLY A 657 -24.57 -2.71 6.43
CA GLY A 657 -23.99 -3.13 5.16
C GLY A 657 -24.34 -4.56 4.77
N MET A 658 -24.84 -4.76 3.55
CA MET A 658 -25.08 -6.10 2.98
C MET A 658 -23.81 -6.79 2.51
N SER A 659 -22.81 -6.00 2.10
CA SER A 659 -21.52 -6.52 1.64
C SER A 659 -20.90 -7.44 2.70
N GLU A 660 -20.96 -7.01 3.95
CA GLU A 660 -20.44 -7.75 5.10
C GLU A 660 -21.32 -8.96 5.44
N THR A 661 -22.64 -8.90 5.24
CA THR A 661 -23.55 -10.05 5.38
C THR A 661 -23.25 -11.13 4.33
N VAL A 662 -22.98 -10.75 3.08
CA VAL A 662 -22.60 -11.68 2.02
C VAL A 662 -21.26 -12.35 2.36
N GLU A 663 -20.32 -11.61 2.92
CA GLU A 663 -19.05 -12.17 3.40
C GLU A 663 -19.24 -13.08 4.63
N LEU A 664 -20.22 -12.80 5.49
CA LEU A 664 -20.60 -13.70 6.59
C LEU A 664 -21.15 -15.01 6.05
N LYS A 665 -22.01 -14.96 5.03
CA LYS A 665 -22.46 -16.16 4.31
C LYS A 665 -21.28 -16.97 3.77
N ARG A 666 -20.32 -16.33 3.11
CA ARG A 666 -19.10 -17.01 2.60
C ARG A 666 -18.30 -17.69 3.72
N LEU A 667 -18.17 -17.03 4.87
CA LEU A 667 -17.47 -17.59 6.03
C LEU A 667 -18.22 -18.80 6.62
N LEU A 668 -19.55 -18.70 6.77
CA LEU A 668 -20.39 -19.81 7.24
C LEU A 668 -20.31 -21.00 6.29
N GLN A 669 -20.40 -20.77 4.97
CA GLN A 669 -20.25 -21.81 3.95
C GLN A 669 -18.89 -22.51 4.06
N PHE A 670 -17.81 -21.74 4.16
CA PHE A 670 -16.47 -22.30 4.33
C PHE A 670 -16.36 -23.20 5.57
N MET A 671 -16.88 -22.77 6.71
CA MET A 671 -16.83 -23.57 7.94
C MET A 671 -17.68 -24.84 7.84
N MET A 672 -18.83 -24.80 7.16
CA MET A 672 -19.66 -25.97 6.91
C MET A 672 -18.95 -26.99 6.01
N GLU A 673 -18.21 -26.53 4.99
CA GLU A 673 -17.39 -27.35 4.08
C GLU A 673 -16.10 -27.90 4.72
N CYS A 674 -15.76 -27.51 5.95
CA CYS A 674 -14.53 -27.95 6.59
C CYS A 674 -14.56 -29.38 7.16
N GLU A 675 -15.74 -30.03 7.21
CA GLU A 675 -15.94 -31.37 7.78
C GLU A 675 -15.21 -31.51 9.14
N ILE A 676 -15.74 -30.83 10.16
CA ILE A 676 -15.14 -30.76 11.49
C ILE A 676 -15.37 -32.10 12.20
N GLU A 677 -14.31 -32.88 12.38
CA GLU A 677 -14.36 -34.13 13.14
C GLU A 677 -14.04 -33.92 14.63
N GLU A 678 -13.33 -32.85 14.96
CA GLU A 678 -12.83 -32.53 16.31
C GLU A 678 -13.80 -31.64 17.10
N GLU A 679 -13.67 -31.64 18.43
CA GLU A 679 -14.45 -30.75 19.30
C GLU A 679 -13.88 -29.33 19.25
N THR A 680 -14.77 -28.32 19.26
CA THR A 680 -14.36 -26.91 19.31
C THR A 680 -14.33 -26.42 20.75
N ILE A 681 -13.16 -25.96 21.18
CA ILE A 681 -12.96 -25.43 22.54
C ILE A 681 -13.08 -23.90 22.49
N LEU A 682 -13.99 -23.34 23.29
CA LEU A 682 -14.26 -21.91 23.37
C LEU A 682 -14.10 -21.40 24.80
N PRO A 683 -13.73 -20.13 25.02
CA PRO A 683 -13.80 -19.54 26.35
C PRO A 683 -15.27 -19.47 26.83
N VAL A 684 -15.48 -19.61 28.14
CA VAL A 684 -16.82 -19.70 28.76
C VAL A 684 -17.74 -18.53 28.39
N GLU A 685 -17.17 -17.34 28.17
CA GLU A 685 -17.89 -16.14 27.75
C GLU A 685 -18.47 -16.29 26.34
N VAL A 686 -17.69 -16.82 25.40
CA VAL A 686 -18.17 -17.07 24.03
C VAL A 686 -19.19 -18.19 24.03
N PHE A 687 -18.96 -19.27 24.79
CA PHE A 687 -19.93 -20.35 24.93
C PHE A 687 -21.28 -19.84 25.47
N THR A 688 -21.26 -18.93 26.44
CA THR A 688 -22.48 -18.30 26.97
C THR A 688 -23.22 -17.51 25.89
N LEU A 689 -22.50 -16.71 25.09
CA LEU A 689 -23.08 -15.98 23.95
C LEU A 689 -23.71 -16.93 22.92
N VAL A 690 -23.07 -18.08 22.63
CA VAL A 690 -23.64 -19.12 21.75
C VAL A 690 -25.01 -19.59 22.28
N GLN A 691 -25.12 -19.87 23.59
CA GLN A 691 -26.38 -20.34 24.18
C GLN A 691 -27.48 -19.29 24.17
N GLU A 692 -27.14 -18.02 24.43
CA GLU A 692 -28.10 -16.91 24.38
C GLU A 692 -28.63 -16.68 22.97
N VAL A 693 -27.75 -16.67 21.97
CA VAL A 693 -28.13 -16.54 20.55
C VAL A 693 -28.96 -17.75 20.08
N LYS A 694 -28.56 -18.97 20.45
CA LYS A 694 -29.33 -20.19 20.15
C LYS A 694 -30.73 -20.13 20.77
N THR A 695 -30.84 -19.64 22.00
CA THR A 695 -32.13 -19.49 22.69
C THR A 695 -33.03 -18.50 21.94
N ALA A 696 -32.50 -17.33 21.55
CA ALA A 696 -33.25 -16.32 20.79
C ALA A 696 -33.74 -16.87 19.44
N LEU A 697 -32.92 -17.67 18.74
CA LEU A 697 -33.28 -18.29 17.45
C LEU A 697 -34.44 -19.30 17.54
N HIS A 698 -34.60 -19.96 18.68
CA HIS A 698 -35.69 -20.92 18.90
C HIS A 698 -36.97 -20.29 19.49
N GLN A 699 -36.89 -19.05 19.94
CA GLN A 699 -38.06 -18.33 20.44
C GLN A 699 -38.87 -17.72 19.27
N ASN A 700 -40.19 -17.68 19.42
CA ASN A 700 -41.07 -17.02 18.46
C ASN A 700 -41.13 -15.51 18.75
N LEU A 701 -40.05 -14.81 18.44
CA LEU A 701 -39.89 -13.37 18.65
C LEU A 701 -40.23 -12.60 17.37
N THR A 702 -40.72 -11.37 17.50
CA THR A 702 -40.74 -10.41 16.38
C THR A 702 -39.31 -10.04 15.97
N SER A 703 -39.11 -9.49 14.76
CA SER A 703 -37.77 -9.08 14.29
C SER A 703 -37.06 -8.14 15.26
N PHE A 704 -37.78 -7.16 15.82
CA PHE A 704 -37.22 -6.24 16.80
C PHE A 704 -36.88 -6.92 18.14
N GLU A 705 -37.77 -7.76 18.67
CA GLU A 705 -37.51 -8.48 19.93
C GLU A 705 -36.32 -9.45 19.80
N TYR A 706 -36.19 -10.12 18.67
CA TYR A 706 -35.02 -10.95 18.36
C TYR A 706 -33.74 -10.13 18.32
N TRP A 707 -33.74 -9.04 17.55
CA TRP A 707 -32.59 -8.15 17.43
C TRP A 707 -32.18 -7.56 18.79
N ASP A 708 -33.15 -7.15 19.61
CA ASP A 708 -32.90 -6.60 20.94
C ASP A 708 -32.27 -7.64 21.87
N ALA A 709 -32.80 -8.87 21.89
CA ALA A 709 -32.28 -9.96 22.70
C ALA A 709 -30.83 -10.32 22.31
N VAL A 710 -30.54 -10.46 21.01
CA VAL A 710 -29.21 -10.80 20.51
C VAL A 710 -28.21 -9.64 20.70
N SER A 711 -28.66 -8.40 20.50
CA SER A 711 -27.83 -7.21 20.76
C SER A 711 -27.48 -7.09 22.25
N THR A 712 -28.43 -7.35 23.14
CA THR A 712 -28.19 -7.36 24.60
C THR A 712 -27.23 -8.48 25.01
N ALA A 713 -27.35 -9.67 24.43
CA ALA A 713 -26.38 -10.76 24.64
C ALA A 713 -24.95 -10.34 24.23
N ARG A 714 -24.80 -9.72 23.05
CA ARG A 714 -23.53 -9.18 22.54
C ARG A 714 -22.93 -8.10 23.45
N GLU A 715 -23.76 -7.16 23.93
CA GLU A 715 -23.35 -6.11 24.87
C GLU A 715 -22.90 -6.69 26.21
N SER A 716 -23.62 -7.69 26.70
CA SER A 716 -23.30 -8.37 27.97
C SER A 716 -21.99 -9.15 27.87
N TYR A 717 -21.78 -9.87 26.76
CA TYR A 717 -20.51 -10.51 26.44
C TYR A 717 -19.34 -9.50 26.46
N ARG A 718 -19.46 -8.38 25.74
CA ARG A 718 -18.43 -7.33 25.70
C ARG A 718 -18.12 -6.75 27.08
N ALA A 719 -19.14 -6.57 27.92
CA ALA A 719 -18.97 -6.07 29.27
C ALA A 719 -18.19 -7.04 30.17
N VAL A 720 -18.34 -8.35 29.96
CA VAL A 720 -17.62 -9.38 30.74
C VAL A 720 -16.15 -9.48 30.33
N ILE A 721 -15.83 -9.38 29.04
CA ILE A 721 -14.46 -9.56 28.54
C ILE A 721 -13.57 -8.31 28.63
N LYS A 722 -14.12 -7.15 29.03
CA LYS A 722 -13.44 -5.85 28.99
C LYS A 722 -12.10 -5.82 29.73
N ASP A 723 -11.97 -6.59 30.82
CA ASP A 723 -10.78 -6.62 31.67
C ASP A 723 -9.93 -7.89 31.45
N GLY A 724 -10.31 -8.74 30.49
CA GLY A 724 -9.71 -10.06 30.24
C GLY A 724 -10.74 -11.19 30.30
N LEU A 725 -10.30 -12.40 29.98
CA LEU A 725 -11.13 -13.61 30.01
C LEU A 725 -11.03 -14.33 31.37
N ASP A 726 -12.05 -15.08 31.75
CA ASP A 726 -12.07 -15.91 32.96
C ASP A 726 -11.02 -17.02 32.94
N GLY A 727 -10.57 -17.45 31.77
CA GLY A 727 -9.57 -18.51 31.59
C GLY A 727 -10.15 -19.93 31.56
N ARG A 728 -11.43 -20.11 31.94
CA ARG A 728 -12.15 -21.38 31.77
C ARG A 728 -12.62 -21.56 30.33
N GLU A 729 -12.49 -22.79 29.84
CA GLU A 729 -12.93 -23.19 28.50
C GLU A 729 -14.06 -24.22 28.58
N GLU A 730 -14.95 -24.17 27.59
CA GLU A 730 -16.08 -25.08 27.40
C GLU A 730 -15.98 -25.74 26.02
N VAL A 731 -16.56 -26.93 25.91
CA VAL A 731 -16.47 -27.77 24.71
C VAL A 731 -17.78 -27.75 23.93
N LEU A 732 -17.70 -27.44 22.64
CA LEU A 732 -18.77 -27.60 21.67
C LEU A 732 -18.50 -28.81 20.77
N THR A 733 -19.45 -29.75 20.76
CA THR A 733 -19.35 -30.92 19.87
C THR A 733 -19.47 -30.49 18.41
N ALA A 734 -18.86 -31.25 17.50
CA ALA A 734 -18.95 -31.01 16.06
C ALA A 734 -20.41 -30.91 15.58
N ALA A 735 -21.31 -31.77 16.11
CA ALA A 735 -22.73 -31.73 15.79
C ALA A 735 -23.41 -30.42 16.23
N ALA A 736 -23.06 -29.91 17.42
CA ALA A 736 -23.60 -28.63 17.91
C ALA A 736 -23.07 -27.44 17.11
N VAL A 737 -21.80 -27.48 16.67
CA VAL A 737 -21.25 -26.47 15.76
C VAL A 737 -22.00 -26.47 14.44
N GLN A 738 -22.19 -27.64 13.81
CA GLN A 738 -22.92 -27.77 12.56
C GLN A 738 -24.38 -27.29 12.68
N GLU A 739 -25.06 -27.64 13.77
CA GLU A 739 -26.42 -27.13 14.07
C GLU A 739 -26.44 -25.59 14.11
N MET A 740 -25.50 -24.98 14.85
CA MET A 740 -25.42 -23.52 14.94
C MET A 740 -25.12 -22.86 13.59
N LEU A 741 -24.18 -23.41 12.81
CA LEU A 741 -23.86 -22.89 11.48
C LEU A 741 -25.05 -22.95 10.53
N GLN A 742 -25.86 -24.02 10.58
CA GLN A 742 -27.08 -24.15 9.79
C GLN A 742 -28.14 -23.12 10.19
N LEU A 743 -28.33 -22.89 11.50
CA LEU A 743 -29.25 -21.87 12.00
C LEU A 743 -28.82 -20.46 11.56
N PHE A 744 -27.51 -20.16 11.63
CA PHE A 744 -26.97 -18.88 11.16
C PHE A 744 -27.17 -18.70 9.66
N MET A 745 -26.85 -19.74 8.88
CA MET A 745 -27.03 -19.72 7.42
C MET A 745 -28.48 -19.43 7.04
N ALA A 746 -29.44 -20.12 7.64
CA ALA A 746 -30.86 -19.94 7.34
C ALA A 746 -31.34 -18.51 7.59
N LYS A 747 -30.91 -17.90 8.71
CA LYS A 747 -31.28 -16.52 9.06
C LYS A 747 -30.59 -15.49 8.14
N VAL A 748 -29.32 -15.70 7.79
CA VAL A 748 -28.57 -14.86 6.85
C VAL A 748 -29.16 -14.93 5.44
N ASP A 749 -29.52 -16.13 4.96
CA ASP A 749 -30.17 -16.31 3.66
C ASP A 749 -31.53 -15.58 3.61
N ALA A 750 -32.34 -15.71 4.67
CA ALA A 750 -33.61 -14.98 4.76
C ALA A 750 -33.41 -13.45 4.70
N GLY A 751 -32.39 -12.92 5.37
CA GLY A 751 -32.05 -11.50 5.33
C GLY A 751 -31.57 -11.03 3.94
N ILE A 752 -30.80 -11.86 3.24
CA ILE A 752 -30.34 -11.57 1.87
C ILE A 752 -31.52 -11.52 0.89
N GLU A 753 -32.48 -12.44 1.01
CA GLU A 753 -33.66 -12.45 0.13
C GLU A 753 -34.57 -11.24 0.41
N GLU A 754 -34.82 -10.89 1.68
CA GLU A 754 -35.57 -9.67 2.05
C GLU A 754 -34.88 -8.40 1.48
N ALA A 755 -33.56 -8.32 1.59
CA ALA A 755 -32.79 -7.20 1.04
C ALA A 755 -32.92 -7.08 -0.48
N LYS A 756 -32.92 -8.20 -1.22
CA LYS A 756 -33.12 -8.22 -2.68
C LYS A 756 -34.50 -7.75 -3.08
N ASP A 757 -35.53 -8.15 -2.34
CA ASP A 757 -36.91 -7.73 -2.57
C ASP A 757 -37.04 -6.22 -2.41
N LEU A 758 -36.47 -5.66 -1.33
CA LEU A 758 -36.41 -4.22 -1.10
C LEU A 758 -35.55 -3.47 -2.13
N GLY A 759 -34.55 -4.15 -2.69
CA GLY A 759 -33.64 -3.62 -3.71
C GLY A 759 -34.15 -3.72 -5.15
N GLY A 760 -35.39 -4.16 -5.38
CA GLY A 760 -35.95 -4.29 -6.72
C GLY A 760 -35.20 -5.30 -7.60
N GLY A 761 -34.65 -6.36 -7.00
CA GLY A 761 -33.92 -7.43 -7.68
C GLY A 761 -32.39 -7.32 -7.59
N LEU A 762 -31.84 -6.15 -7.22
CA LEU A 762 -30.43 -6.02 -6.84
C LEU A 762 -30.26 -6.15 -5.35
N VAL A 763 -29.16 -6.76 -4.90
CA VAL A 763 -28.73 -6.69 -3.50
C VAL A 763 -28.29 -5.25 -3.21
N PRO A 764 -29.01 -4.47 -2.38
CA PRO A 764 -28.56 -3.15 -1.97
C PRO A 764 -27.27 -3.26 -1.16
N THR A 765 -26.43 -2.22 -1.18
CA THR A 765 -25.19 -2.23 -0.40
C THR A 765 -25.41 -1.72 1.02
N TYR A 766 -26.17 -0.65 1.17
CA TYR A 766 -26.34 0.06 2.43
C TYR A 766 -27.80 0.29 2.75
N PHE A 767 -28.10 0.26 4.05
CA PHE A 767 -29.35 0.73 4.62
C PHE A 767 -29.07 1.78 5.68
N TYR A 768 -30.07 2.57 6.02
CA TYR A 768 -30.11 3.32 7.27
C TYR A 768 -31.48 3.19 7.94
N TYR A 769 -31.56 3.48 9.23
CA TYR A 769 -32.77 3.27 10.00
C TYR A 769 -33.13 4.52 10.80
N ASP A 770 -34.41 4.86 10.83
CA ASP A 770 -34.94 5.89 11.73
C ASP A 770 -35.72 5.22 12.86
N ALA A 771 -35.46 5.61 14.11
CA ALA A 771 -36.19 5.12 15.26
C ALA A 771 -37.62 5.70 15.26
N SER A 772 -38.60 4.90 14.86
CA SER A 772 -40.00 5.33 14.74
C SER A 772 -40.71 5.45 16.09
N GLN A 773 -40.27 4.69 17.10
CA GLN A 773 -40.73 4.81 18.48
C GLN A 773 -39.55 4.71 19.45
N TYR A 774 -39.51 5.59 20.45
CA TYR A 774 -38.46 5.61 21.48
C TYR A 774 -38.93 6.28 22.78
N GLU A 775 -38.24 5.98 23.87
CA GLU A 775 -38.46 6.56 25.20
C GLU A 775 -37.19 7.26 25.68
N VAL A 776 -37.33 8.49 26.20
CA VAL A 776 -36.20 9.21 26.81
C VAL A 776 -35.86 8.59 28.17
N LYS A 777 -34.60 8.23 28.36
CA LYS A 777 -34.11 7.65 29.63
C LYS A 777 -34.06 8.71 30.73
N ARG A 778 -34.53 8.32 31.91
CA ARG A 778 -34.49 9.13 33.12
C ARG A 778 -33.86 8.32 34.24
N ASP A 779 -33.13 8.99 35.13
CA ASP A 779 -32.62 8.39 36.36
C ASP A 779 -33.73 8.20 37.40
N ASP A 780 -33.38 7.63 38.56
CA ASP A 780 -34.29 7.35 39.67
C ASP A 780 -34.94 8.63 40.25
N GLU A 781 -34.34 9.79 39.99
CA GLU A 781 -34.83 11.12 40.41
C GLU A 781 -35.70 11.78 39.32
N GLY A 782 -35.88 11.13 38.17
CA GLY A 782 -36.66 11.60 37.04
C GLY A 782 -35.91 12.58 36.12
N GLN A 783 -34.62 12.83 36.33
CA GLN A 783 -33.80 13.69 35.49
C GLN A 783 -33.41 12.97 34.20
N VAL A 784 -33.34 13.71 33.10
CA VAL A 784 -32.97 13.14 31.80
C VAL A 784 -31.49 12.76 31.81
N MET A 785 -31.22 11.48 31.60
CA MET A 785 -29.85 10.98 31.47
C MET A 785 -29.26 11.47 30.15
N LYS A 786 -27.97 11.81 30.15
CA LYS A 786 -27.26 12.34 28.97
C LYS A 786 -25.98 11.58 28.72
N ASN A 787 -25.57 11.53 27.45
CA ASN A 787 -24.24 11.05 27.09
C ASN A 787 -23.17 12.13 27.40
N GLU A 788 -21.90 11.78 27.19
CA GLU A 788 -20.73 12.68 27.39
C GLU A 788 -20.80 13.97 26.56
N LYS A 789 -21.51 13.95 25.42
CA LYS A 789 -21.72 15.12 24.56
C LYS A 789 -22.94 15.96 24.97
N GLY A 790 -23.63 15.59 26.06
CA GLY A 790 -24.77 16.31 26.62
C GLY A 790 -26.13 16.01 25.95
N TYR A 791 -26.20 15.02 25.05
CA TYR A 791 -27.46 14.63 24.41
C TYR A 791 -28.29 13.69 25.30
N PRO A 792 -29.62 13.85 25.38
CA PRO A 792 -30.51 12.91 26.08
C PRO A 792 -30.36 11.48 25.56
N LEU A 793 -30.21 10.50 26.45
CA LEU A 793 -30.19 9.09 26.10
C LEU A 793 -31.61 8.57 25.84
N VAL A 794 -31.76 7.60 24.93
CA VAL A 794 -33.06 7.01 24.59
C VAL A 794 -33.02 5.48 24.54
N ASN A 795 -34.16 4.85 24.79
CA ASN A 795 -34.43 3.45 24.50
C ASN A 795 -35.31 3.39 23.24
N VAL A 796 -34.80 2.80 22.16
CA VAL A 796 -35.56 2.61 20.92
C VAL A 796 -36.51 1.42 21.08
N LYS A 797 -37.69 1.48 20.46
CA LYS A 797 -38.73 0.44 20.48
C LYS A 797 -39.07 -0.11 19.09
N SER A 798 -38.76 0.64 18.04
CA SER A 798 -38.96 0.22 16.64
C SER A 798 -38.08 1.03 15.69
N PHE A 799 -37.80 0.45 14.52
CA PHE A 799 -37.05 1.07 13.44
C PHE A 799 -37.80 0.97 12.11
N ASP A 800 -37.75 2.03 11.32
CA ASP A 800 -38.17 2.04 9.93
C ASP A 800 -36.91 2.01 9.05
N VAL A 801 -36.89 1.14 8.04
CA VAL A 801 -35.74 0.94 7.15
C VAL A 801 -35.79 1.85 5.93
N HIS A 802 -34.63 2.33 5.51
CA HIS A 802 -34.43 3.06 4.27
C HIS A 802 -33.30 2.44 3.46
N VAL A 803 -33.61 2.08 2.22
CA VAL A 803 -32.64 1.54 1.24
C VAL A 803 -31.93 2.70 0.55
N LEU A 804 -30.60 2.69 0.53
CA LEU A 804 -29.83 3.67 -0.24
C LEU A 804 -29.88 3.37 -1.74
N PRO A 805 -29.62 4.37 -2.60
CA PRO A 805 -29.38 4.13 -4.03
C PRO A 805 -28.31 3.05 -4.24
N HIS A 806 -28.37 2.33 -5.36
CA HIS A 806 -27.46 1.21 -5.60
C HIS A 806 -25.99 1.63 -5.64
N PHE A 807 -25.13 0.81 -5.02
CA PHE A 807 -23.67 0.86 -5.13
C PHE A 807 -23.17 -0.43 -5.77
N LEU A 808 -22.05 -0.35 -6.49
CA LEU A 808 -21.46 -1.49 -7.20
C LEU A 808 -20.96 -2.60 -6.24
N GLU A 809 -20.64 -2.23 -5.00
CA GLU A 809 -20.09 -3.15 -4.00
C GLU A 809 -21.04 -4.31 -3.70
N GLY A 810 -22.34 -4.05 -3.56
CA GLY A 810 -23.34 -5.09 -3.28
C GLY A 810 -23.35 -6.18 -4.35
N PRO A 811 -23.58 -5.82 -5.64
CA PRO A 811 -23.46 -6.77 -6.75
C PRO A 811 -22.09 -7.45 -6.85
N ALA A 812 -20.98 -6.72 -6.65
CA ALA A 812 -19.64 -7.30 -6.70
C ALA A 812 -19.46 -8.41 -5.65
N ARG A 813 -19.95 -8.21 -4.43
CA ARG A 813 -19.91 -9.22 -3.36
C ARG A 813 -20.86 -10.37 -3.66
N ALA A 814 -22.08 -10.07 -4.10
CA ALA A 814 -23.12 -11.07 -4.38
C ALA A 814 -22.71 -12.07 -5.47
N LEU A 815 -21.98 -11.63 -6.49
CA LEU A 815 -21.47 -12.50 -7.57
C LEU A 815 -20.54 -13.62 -7.05
N LYS A 816 -19.87 -13.42 -5.91
CA LYS A 816 -18.97 -14.42 -5.31
C LYS A 816 -19.77 -15.60 -4.74
N GLY A 817 -20.04 -16.60 -5.58
CA GLY A 817 -20.78 -17.81 -5.20
C GLY A 817 -22.13 -17.99 -5.88
N MET A 818 -22.46 -17.14 -6.86
CA MET A 818 -23.60 -17.35 -7.74
C MET A 818 -23.30 -18.39 -8.83
N SER A 819 -24.34 -19.06 -9.33
CA SER A 819 -24.22 -19.85 -10.55
C SER A 819 -24.01 -18.93 -11.76
N PRO A 820 -23.40 -19.42 -12.86
CA PRO A 820 -23.19 -18.61 -14.06
C PRO A 820 -24.47 -17.98 -14.62
N GLU A 821 -25.61 -18.68 -14.53
CA GLU A 821 -26.89 -18.20 -15.05
C GLU A 821 -27.40 -16.98 -14.25
N LEU A 822 -27.45 -17.10 -12.92
CA LEU A 822 -27.87 -16.00 -12.05
C LEU A 822 -26.87 -14.83 -12.09
N ALA A 823 -25.58 -15.14 -12.20
CA ALA A 823 -24.54 -14.13 -12.35
C ALA A 823 -24.72 -13.34 -13.65
N ALA A 824 -25.06 -13.99 -14.77
CA ALA A 824 -25.30 -13.32 -16.04
C ALA A 824 -26.51 -12.37 -15.97
N GLU A 825 -27.60 -12.80 -15.30
CA GLU A 825 -28.77 -11.96 -15.07
C GLU A 825 -28.43 -10.71 -14.23
N LEU A 826 -27.69 -10.89 -13.13
CA LEU A 826 -27.23 -9.79 -12.29
C LEU A 826 -26.31 -8.83 -13.06
N HIS A 827 -25.39 -9.37 -13.87
CA HIS A 827 -24.48 -8.56 -14.68
C HIS A 827 -25.22 -7.71 -15.72
N GLN A 828 -26.20 -8.30 -16.41
CA GLN A 828 -27.06 -7.56 -17.35
C GLN A 828 -27.86 -6.46 -16.65
N PHE A 829 -28.38 -6.74 -15.45
CA PHE A 829 -29.07 -5.72 -14.66
C PHE A 829 -28.14 -4.55 -14.31
N VAL A 830 -26.91 -4.83 -13.86
CA VAL A 830 -25.91 -3.79 -13.56
C VAL A 830 -25.63 -2.93 -14.79
N GLN A 831 -25.43 -3.52 -15.97
CA GLN A 831 -25.19 -2.81 -17.23
C GLN A 831 -26.37 -1.94 -17.70
N GLN A 832 -27.60 -2.32 -17.35
CA GLN A 832 -28.82 -1.56 -17.65
C GLN A 832 -29.13 -0.49 -16.60
N SER A 833 -28.50 -0.57 -15.42
CA SER A 833 -28.69 0.37 -14.32
C SER A 833 -27.85 1.64 -14.47
N GLY A 834 -28.11 2.61 -13.59
CA GLY A 834 -27.27 3.81 -13.47
C GLY A 834 -25.86 3.57 -12.93
N LEU A 835 -25.47 2.32 -12.60
CA LEU A 835 -24.10 1.97 -12.21
C LEU A 835 -23.16 1.89 -13.41
N TYR A 836 -23.67 1.61 -14.62
CA TYR A 836 -22.82 1.49 -15.81
C TYR A 836 -22.71 2.83 -16.55
N ASP A 837 -21.48 3.26 -16.79
CA ASP A 837 -21.16 4.45 -17.57
C ASP A 837 -21.19 4.11 -19.07
N GLN A 838 -22.29 4.49 -19.73
CA GLN A 838 -22.50 4.19 -21.15
C GLN A 838 -21.48 4.87 -22.08
N LYS A 839 -20.86 5.98 -21.66
CA LYS A 839 -19.88 6.71 -22.48
C LYS A 839 -18.49 6.06 -22.35
N LEU A 840 -18.12 5.64 -21.15
CA LEU A 840 -16.79 5.10 -20.86
C LEU A 840 -16.72 3.57 -20.93
N HIS A 841 -17.87 2.89 -20.93
CA HIS A 841 -17.99 1.43 -20.82
C HIS A 841 -17.32 0.88 -19.55
N MET A 842 -17.59 1.55 -18.43
CA MET A 842 -17.00 1.30 -17.10
C MET A 842 -18.09 1.31 -16.01
N TYR A 843 -17.75 0.82 -14.82
CA TYR A 843 -18.69 0.70 -13.69
C TYR A 843 -18.42 1.75 -12.61
N LYS A 844 -19.42 2.58 -12.34
CA LYS A 844 -19.39 3.62 -11.31
C LYS A 844 -19.62 3.02 -9.92
N THR A 845 -19.08 3.67 -8.90
CA THR A 845 -19.23 3.28 -7.49
C THR A 845 -20.69 3.25 -7.04
N SER A 846 -21.49 4.21 -7.50
CA SER A 846 -22.90 4.36 -7.12
C SER A 846 -23.75 4.96 -8.24
N THR A 847 -25.06 4.81 -8.08
CA THR A 847 -26.07 5.64 -8.73
C THR A 847 -26.17 7.02 -8.06
N SER A 848 -27.03 7.91 -8.57
CA SER A 848 -27.13 9.28 -8.04
C SER A 848 -27.53 9.30 -6.57
N LEU A 849 -26.78 10.07 -5.80
CA LEU A 849 -27.07 10.34 -4.39
C LEU A 849 -27.87 11.63 -4.18
N ASP A 850 -28.35 12.30 -5.24
CA ASP A 850 -28.89 13.67 -5.11
C ASP A 850 -30.08 13.79 -4.16
N GLU A 851 -30.92 12.77 -4.08
CA GLU A 851 -32.07 12.72 -3.18
C GLU A 851 -31.69 12.40 -1.72
N MET A 852 -30.44 12.00 -1.46
CA MET A 852 -29.96 11.67 -0.12
C MET A 852 -29.56 12.92 0.67
N SER A 853 -29.77 12.85 1.98
CA SER A 853 -29.28 13.84 2.95
C SER A 853 -27.75 13.84 3.01
N TYR A 854 -27.15 15.00 3.31
CA TYR A 854 -25.72 15.08 3.64
C TYR A 854 -25.34 14.27 4.90
N GLU A 855 -26.32 13.87 5.73
CA GLU A 855 -26.09 13.01 6.90
C GLU A 855 -25.57 11.61 6.54
N VAL A 856 -25.70 11.15 5.28
CA VAL A 856 -25.18 9.82 4.88
C VAL A 856 -23.64 9.79 4.79
N GLY A 857 -23.01 10.95 4.61
CA GLY A 857 -21.54 11.07 4.55
C GLY A 857 -21.04 12.03 3.47
N ARG A 858 -19.72 12.24 3.45
CA ARG A 858 -19.04 13.15 2.51
C ARG A 858 -19.20 12.74 1.04
N ALA A 859 -19.53 11.47 0.75
CA ALA A 859 -19.88 11.00 -0.60
C ALA A 859 -20.91 11.91 -1.25
N ARG A 860 -21.97 12.27 -0.51
CA ARG A 860 -23.05 13.13 -1.01
C ARG A 860 -22.57 14.56 -1.31
N ALA A 861 -21.53 15.03 -0.63
CA ALA A 861 -21.01 16.39 -0.77
C ALA A 861 -20.05 16.55 -1.96
N PHE A 862 -19.44 15.46 -2.43
CA PHE A 862 -18.59 15.50 -3.60
C PHE A 862 -19.38 15.79 -4.88
N THR A 863 -18.68 16.31 -5.89
CA THR A 863 -19.22 16.43 -7.25
C THR A 863 -19.50 15.02 -7.82
N PRO A 864 -20.62 14.79 -8.51
CA PRO A 864 -20.83 13.53 -9.25
C PRO A 864 -19.65 13.22 -10.16
N GLY A 865 -19.25 11.95 -10.22
CA GLY A 865 -18.10 11.51 -11.03
C GLY A 865 -16.74 11.92 -10.45
N TRP A 866 -16.66 12.21 -9.15
CA TRP A 866 -15.43 12.61 -8.47
C TRP A 866 -15.25 11.88 -7.14
N LEU A 867 -14.01 11.45 -6.85
CA LEU A 867 -13.67 10.65 -5.66
C LEU A 867 -14.64 9.46 -5.53
N GLU A 868 -15.20 9.16 -4.36
CA GLU A 868 -16.07 7.99 -4.19
C GLU A 868 -17.51 8.19 -4.70
N ARG A 869 -17.91 9.41 -5.14
CA ARG A 869 -19.27 9.69 -5.61
C ARG A 869 -19.39 9.48 -7.11
N GLU A 870 -20.08 8.42 -7.51
CA GLU A 870 -20.45 8.14 -8.91
C GLU A 870 -19.26 8.16 -9.90
N SER A 871 -18.01 8.12 -9.43
CA SER A 871 -16.84 7.94 -10.27
C SER A 871 -16.64 6.47 -10.60
N VAL A 872 -15.74 6.17 -11.53
CA VAL A 872 -15.24 4.81 -11.71
C VAL A 872 -14.11 4.61 -10.71
N PHE A 873 -14.44 4.12 -9.51
CA PHE A 873 -13.43 3.83 -8.48
C PHE A 873 -12.81 2.47 -8.76
N MET A 874 -11.61 2.48 -9.35
CA MET A 874 -11.01 1.32 -10.02
C MET A 874 -10.89 0.10 -9.10
N HIS A 875 -10.60 0.30 -7.81
CA HIS A 875 -10.53 -0.83 -6.88
C HIS A 875 -11.86 -1.60 -6.77
N MET A 876 -13.01 -0.91 -6.76
CA MET A 876 -14.31 -1.58 -6.71
C MET A 876 -14.68 -2.20 -8.06
N GLU A 877 -14.34 -1.52 -9.16
CA GLU A 877 -14.53 -2.06 -10.52
C GLU A 877 -13.71 -3.35 -10.72
N PHE A 878 -12.48 -3.42 -10.21
CA PHE A 878 -11.66 -4.62 -10.30
C PHE A 878 -12.17 -5.74 -9.38
N LYS A 879 -12.75 -5.41 -8.21
CA LYS A 879 -13.48 -6.42 -7.41
C LYS A 879 -14.66 -6.98 -8.18
N TYR A 880 -15.38 -6.14 -8.93
CA TYR A 880 -16.48 -6.56 -9.79
C TYR A 880 -15.99 -7.48 -10.91
N LEU A 881 -14.94 -7.10 -11.63
CA LEU A 881 -14.29 -7.93 -12.66
C LEU A 881 -13.81 -9.28 -12.11
N LEU A 882 -13.11 -9.28 -10.98
CA LEU A 882 -12.69 -10.51 -10.31
C LEU A 882 -13.90 -11.39 -9.94
N SER A 883 -15.03 -10.78 -9.61
CA SER A 883 -16.25 -11.52 -9.26
C SER A 883 -16.97 -12.09 -10.49
N LEU A 884 -16.96 -11.40 -11.65
CA LEU A 884 -17.40 -11.98 -12.93
C LEU A 884 -16.55 -13.19 -13.32
N LEU A 885 -15.22 -13.05 -13.19
CA LEU A 885 -14.27 -14.11 -13.44
C LEU A 885 -14.54 -15.32 -12.51
N ASN A 886 -14.72 -15.09 -11.20
CA ASN A 886 -15.10 -16.13 -10.24
C ASN A 886 -16.45 -16.79 -10.55
N ALA A 887 -17.44 -16.03 -11.03
CA ALA A 887 -18.76 -16.54 -11.40
C ALA A 887 -18.76 -17.34 -12.71
N GLY A 888 -17.66 -17.32 -13.48
CA GLY A 888 -17.54 -18.06 -14.74
C GLY A 888 -18.04 -17.30 -15.97
N LEU A 889 -18.26 -15.99 -15.86
CA LEU A 889 -18.66 -15.12 -16.97
C LEU A 889 -17.44 -14.68 -17.79
N TYR A 890 -16.71 -15.65 -18.34
CA TYR A 890 -15.41 -15.41 -18.96
C TYR A 890 -15.49 -14.51 -20.21
N GLU A 891 -16.52 -14.67 -21.05
CA GLU A 891 -16.68 -13.85 -22.26
C GLU A 891 -16.93 -12.38 -21.92
N ASP A 892 -17.86 -12.11 -20.99
CA ASP A 892 -18.14 -10.76 -20.50
C ASP A 892 -16.92 -10.16 -19.80
N PHE A 893 -16.24 -10.94 -18.96
CA PHE A 893 -14.99 -10.55 -18.30
C PHE A 893 -13.93 -10.09 -19.31
N PHE A 894 -13.62 -10.87 -20.34
CA PHE A 894 -12.59 -10.51 -21.31
C PHE A 894 -12.99 -9.38 -22.26
N LYS A 895 -14.29 -9.19 -22.48
CA LYS A 895 -14.83 -8.02 -23.17
C LYS A 895 -14.58 -6.75 -22.37
N ASP A 896 -14.98 -6.75 -21.10
CA ASP A 896 -14.87 -5.59 -20.20
C ASP A 896 -13.40 -5.30 -19.84
N LEU A 897 -12.56 -6.33 -19.73
CA LEU A 897 -11.13 -6.20 -19.47
C LEU A 897 -10.42 -5.29 -20.48
N LYS A 898 -10.83 -5.33 -21.77
CA LYS A 898 -10.24 -4.50 -22.84
C LYS A 898 -10.65 -3.02 -22.78
N THR A 899 -11.65 -2.65 -21.99
CA THR A 899 -12.03 -1.25 -21.78
C THR A 899 -11.59 -0.75 -20.41
N ILE A 900 -11.49 -1.64 -19.43
CA ILE A 900 -11.25 -1.29 -18.02
C ILE A 900 -9.76 -1.32 -17.62
N LEU A 901 -8.92 -2.18 -18.20
CA LEU A 901 -7.51 -2.18 -17.80
C LEU A 901 -6.76 -0.98 -18.42
N PRO A 902 -5.94 -0.26 -17.63
CA PRO A 902 -5.14 0.88 -18.13
C PRO A 902 -4.37 0.63 -19.43
N PRO A 903 -3.73 -0.54 -19.67
CA PRO A 903 -3.03 -0.86 -20.92
C PRO A 903 -3.82 -0.67 -22.21
N PHE A 904 -5.15 -0.75 -22.14
CA PHE A 904 -6.03 -0.64 -23.30
C PHE A 904 -6.74 0.72 -23.39
N MET A 905 -6.50 1.62 -22.44
CA MET A 905 -7.04 2.97 -22.45
C MET A 905 -6.26 3.89 -23.39
N ASP A 906 -6.92 4.93 -23.89
CA ASP A 906 -6.24 6.01 -24.60
C ASP A 906 -5.44 6.86 -23.60
N PRO A 907 -4.09 6.91 -23.70
CA PRO A 907 -3.25 7.67 -22.77
C PRO A 907 -3.54 9.18 -22.81
N SER A 908 -4.04 9.72 -23.92
CA SER A 908 -4.42 11.14 -24.02
C SER A 908 -5.69 11.46 -23.22
N VAL A 909 -6.58 10.48 -23.05
CA VAL A 909 -7.77 10.57 -22.20
C VAL A 909 -7.38 10.32 -20.74
N TYR A 910 -6.72 9.18 -20.47
CA TYR A 910 -6.29 8.75 -19.14
C TYR A 910 -5.34 9.76 -18.47
N GLY A 911 -4.45 10.37 -19.25
CA GLY A 911 -3.64 11.52 -18.87
C GLY A 911 -2.34 11.22 -18.12
N ARG A 912 -1.99 9.93 -17.95
CA ARG A 912 -0.79 9.43 -17.27
C ARG A 912 -0.36 8.08 -17.87
N SER A 913 0.68 7.44 -17.33
CA SER A 913 1.18 6.15 -17.82
C SER A 913 0.10 5.07 -17.77
N THR A 914 -0.14 4.39 -18.89
CA THR A 914 -1.11 3.27 -18.96
C THR A 914 -0.58 1.96 -18.39
N LEU A 915 0.63 1.95 -17.80
CA LEU A 915 1.08 0.85 -16.94
C LEU A 915 0.79 1.11 -15.45
N GLU A 916 0.45 2.35 -15.08
CA GLU A 916 0.21 2.73 -13.69
C GLU A 916 -1.30 2.81 -13.41
N ASN A 917 -1.73 2.15 -12.33
CA ASN A 917 -3.10 2.26 -11.86
C ASN A 917 -3.42 3.67 -11.32
N SER A 918 -4.72 4.00 -11.30
CA SER A 918 -5.27 5.15 -10.58
C SER A 918 -6.18 4.66 -9.45
N SER A 919 -6.45 5.48 -8.45
CA SER A 919 -7.52 5.18 -7.48
C SER A 919 -8.89 5.25 -8.14
N PHE A 920 -9.13 6.30 -8.94
CA PHE A 920 -10.40 6.49 -9.64
C PHE A 920 -10.21 7.18 -10.99
N ILE A 921 -11.21 6.99 -11.85
CA ILE A 921 -11.39 7.67 -13.13
C ILE A 921 -12.64 8.55 -13.03
N ALA A 922 -12.54 9.81 -13.47
CA ALA A 922 -13.69 10.69 -13.51
C ALA A 922 -14.69 10.20 -14.56
N SER A 923 -15.90 9.86 -14.11
CA SER A 923 -16.95 9.28 -14.96
C SER A 923 -17.63 10.34 -15.83
N SER A 924 -18.50 9.90 -16.72
CA SER A 924 -19.23 10.77 -17.65
C SER A 924 -20.34 11.61 -17.01
N VAL A 925 -20.62 11.40 -15.72
CA VAL A 925 -21.56 12.25 -14.95
C VAL A 925 -20.86 13.46 -14.33
N ASN A 926 -19.53 13.57 -14.44
CA ASN A 926 -18.84 14.77 -14.01
C ASN A 926 -19.32 15.98 -14.84
N PRO A 927 -19.55 17.15 -14.22
CA PRO A 927 -19.99 18.33 -14.98
C PRO A 927 -18.93 18.90 -15.92
N ASP A 928 -17.64 18.57 -15.71
CA ASP A 928 -16.54 18.97 -16.58
C ASP A 928 -16.20 17.84 -17.57
N GLU A 929 -16.69 17.98 -18.81
CA GLU A 929 -16.46 17.01 -19.88
C GLU A 929 -14.97 16.76 -20.18
N SER A 930 -14.09 17.72 -19.87
CA SER A 930 -12.65 17.58 -20.10
C SER A 930 -11.98 16.58 -19.14
N MET A 931 -12.67 16.23 -18.05
CA MET A 931 -12.21 15.24 -17.07
C MET A 931 -12.65 13.81 -17.40
N HIS A 932 -13.63 13.61 -18.29
CA HIS A 932 -14.21 12.27 -18.51
C HIS A 932 -13.14 11.28 -18.98
N GLY A 933 -12.98 10.17 -18.26
CA GLY A 933 -11.99 9.13 -18.54
C GLY A 933 -10.58 9.41 -18.01
N ARG A 934 -10.34 10.57 -17.36
CA ARG A 934 -9.03 10.90 -16.77
C ARG A 934 -8.82 10.14 -15.46
N GLY A 935 -7.63 9.55 -15.29
CA GLY A 935 -7.20 8.89 -14.06
C GLY A 935 -6.64 9.86 -13.02
N PHE A 936 -6.87 9.57 -11.74
CA PHE A 936 -6.42 10.36 -10.59
C PHE A 936 -5.85 9.48 -9.49
N VAL A 937 -4.85 10.03 -8.77
CA VAL A 937 -4.23 9.39 -7.61
C VAL A 937 -3.48 8.11 -8.02
N ALA A 938 -2.25 8.27 -8.49
CA ALA A 938 -1.49 7.18 -9.13
C ALA A 938 -1.08 6.06 -8.15
N ARG A 939 -0.91 4.86 -8.72
CA ARG A 939 -0.26 3.69 -8.11
C ARG A 939 -0.90 3.31 -6.77
N LEU A 940 -0.20 2.53 -5.94
CA LEU A 940 -0.53 2.15 -4.55
C LEU A 940 -2.04 2.03 -4.21
N SER A 941 -2.80 1.40 -5.11
CA SER A 941 -4.24 1.21 -5.01
C SER A 941 -4.56 -0.26 -4.77
N GLY A 942 -5.70 -0.56 -4.16
CA GLY A 942 -6.16 -1.93 -3.94
C GLY A 942 -6.45 -2.65 -5.26
N THR A 943 -6.58 -1.88 -6.35
CA THR A 943 -6.64 -2.35 -7.73
C THR A 943 -5.56 -3.38 -8.05
N THR A 944 -4.33 -3.21 -7.55
CA THR A 944 -3.22 -4.13 -7.85
C THR A 944 -3.45 -5.50 -7.23
N ALA A 945 -3.89 -5.57 -5.97
CA ALA A 945 -4.21 -6.84 -5.31
C ALA A 945 -5.32 -7.61 -6.04
N GLU A 946 -6.36 -6.90 -6.53
CA GLU A 946 -7.43 -7.47 -7.34
C GLU A 946 -6.91 -7.96 -8.70
N PHE A 947 -6.07 -7.18 -9.37
CA PHE A 947 -5.42 -7.60 -10.61
C PHE A 947 -4.55 -8.84 -10.44
N LEU A 948 -3.73 -8.92 -9.39
CA LEU A 948 -2.89 -10.10 -9.14
C LEU A 948 -3.72 -11.37 -8.90
N SER A 949 -4.88 -11.25 -8.25
CA SER A 949 -5.81 -12.38 -8.11
C SER A 949 -6.47 -12.76 -9.44
N MET A 950 -6.81 -11.79 -10.29
CA MET A 950 -7.29 -12.08 -11.66
C MET A 950 -6.19 -12.76 -12.49
N TRP A 951 -4.97 -12.23 -12.47
CA TRP A 951 -3.82 -12.80 -13.17
C TRP A 951 -3.55 -14.23 -12.71
N GLN A 952 -3.49 -14.50 -11.40
CA GLN A 952 -3.29 -15.85 -10.86
C GLN A 952 -4.35 -16.81 -11.40
N MET A 953 -5.62 -16.40 -11.33
CA MET A 953 -6.74 -17.23 -11.77
C MET A 953 -6.75 -17.43 -13.30
N MET A 954 -6.33 -16.42 -14.07
CA MET A 954 -6.15 -16.53 -15.52
C MET A 954 -5.03 -17.52 -15.88
N MET A 955 -3.89 -17.46 -15.21
CA MET A 955 -2.74 -18.30 -15.54
C MET A 955 -2.89 -19.75 -15.06
N THR A 956 -3.51 -19.97 -13.90
CA THR A 956 -3.49 -21.29 -13.24
C THR A 956 -4.87 -21.93 -13.06
N GLY A 957 -5.95 -21.14 -13.11
CA GLY A 957 -7.32 -21.59 -12.86
C GLY A 957 -7.82 -21.25 -11.45
N LYS A 958 -9.05 -21.70 -11.14
CA LYS A 958 -9.69 -21.45 -9.83
C LYS A 958 -9.05 -22.25 -8.70
N GLU A 959 -8.73 -23.50 -8.97
CA GLU A 959 -8.04 -24.44 -8.09
C GLU A 959 -6.72 -24.84 -8.75
N MET A 960 -5.70 -25.16 -7.94
CA MET A 960 -4.38 -25.60 -8.44
C MET A 960 -4.03 -26.95 -7.85
N PHE A 961 -3.75 -26.97 -6.54
CA PHE A 961 -3.51 -28.19 -5.80
C PHE A 961 -4.81 -28.65 -5.13
N VAL A 962 -5.10 -29.94 -5.22
CA VAL A 962 -6.23 -30.60 -4.56
C VAL A 962 -5.77 -31.93 -3.99
N VAL A 963 -6.47 -32.44 -2.98
CA VAL A 963 -6.28 -33.82 -2.50
C VAL A 963 -7.36 -34.69 -3.15
N GLU A 964 -6.96 -35.60 -4.03
CA GLU A 964 -7.84 -36.59 -4.69
C GLU A 964 -7.34 -37.99 -4.32
N ASP A 965 -8.24 -38.86 -3.86
CA ASP A 965 -7.90 -40.24 -3.46
C ASP A 965 -6.75 -40.33 -2.42
N ASN A 966 -6.69 -39.37 -1.49
CA ASN A 966 -5.62 -39.17 -0.49
C ASN A 966 -4.23 -38.82 -1.07
N GLU A 967 -4.14 -38.42 -2.35
CA GLU A 967 -2.92 -37.96 -2.98
C GLU A 967 -3.00 -36.49 -3.40
N LEU A 968 -1.89 -35.77 -3.25
CA LEU A 968 -1.76 -34.41 -3.76
C LEU A 968 -1.78 -34.42 -5.29
N THR A 969 -2.62 -33.58 -5.88
CA THR A 969 -2.78 -33.49 -7.33
C THR A 969 -2.76 -32.02 -7.76
N LEU A 970 -1.88 -31.70 -8.72
CA LEU A 970 -1.83 -30.40 -9.39
C LEU A 970 -2.60 -30.45 -10.71
N LYS A 971 -3.45 -29.45 -10.93
CA LYS A 971 -4.16 -29.22 -12.18
C LYS A 971 -4.04 -27.75 -12.57
N LEU A 972 -3.35 -27.48 -13.68
CA LEU A 972 -3.40 -26.15 -14.29
C LEU A 972 -4.60 -26.08 -15.24
N GLN A 973 -5.46 -25.09 -15.01
CA GLN A 973 -6.68 -24.87 -15.81
C GLN A 973 -6.74 -23.41 -16.26
N PRO A 974 -5.84 -22.99 -17.17
CA PRO A 974 -5.75 -21.60 -17.58
C PRO A 974 -7.08 -21.09 -18.12
N LEU A 975 -7.39 -19.83 -17.83
CA LEU A 975 -8.56 -19.10 -18.33
C LEU A 975 -8.05 -17.93 -19.18
N LEU A 976 -7.67 -18.22 -20.42
CA LEU A 976 -6.94 -17.31 -21.30
C LEU A 976 -7.66 -17.16 -22.65
N PRO A 977 -7.83 -15.93 -23.15
CA PRO A 977 -8.32 -15.69 -24.50
C PRO A 977 -7.18 -15.88 -25.52
N GLU A 978 -7.54 -16.19 -26.76
CA GLU A 978 -6.61 -16.46 -27.86
C GLU A 978 -5.60 -15.32 -28.15
N TRP A 979 -5.96 -14.06 -27.83
CA TRP A 979 -5.13 -12.89 -28.12
C TRP A 979 -3.97 -12.70 -27.13
N LEU A 980 -3.95 -13.42 -26.00
CA LEU A 980 -2.80 -13.42 -25.09
C LEU A 980 -1.69 -14.38 -25.54
N PHE A 981 -1.95 -15.27 -26.48
CA PHE A 981 -0.91 -16.10 -27.07
C PHE A 981 -0.15 -15.33 -28.15
N ASP A 982 1.17 -15.42 -28.11
CA ASP A 982 2.08 -14.76 -29.05
C ASP A 982 1.97 -15.33 -30.48
N GLU A 983 2.86 -14.87 -31.37
CA GLU A 983 2.90 -15.33 -32.76
C GLU A 983 3.30 -16.81 -32.92
N GLN A 984 3.95 -17.38 -31.91
CA GLN A 984 4.32 -18.80 -31.82
C GLN A 984 3.25 -19.63 -31.09
N ASN A 985 2.10 -19.01 -30.77
CA ASN A 985 1.01 -19.56 -29.98
C ASN A 985 1.43 -20.01 -28.58
N GLN A 986 2.33 -19.25 -27.95
CA GLN A 986 2.87 -19.49 -26.62
C GLN A 986 2.46 -18.38 -25.65
N LEU A 987 2.41 -18.76 -24.38
CA LEU A 987 2.35 -17.84 -23.24
C LEU A 987 3.23 -18.40 -22.13
N THR A 988 4.10 -17.57 -21.57
CA THR A 988 5.02 -17.97 -20.51
C THR A 988 4.79 -17.14 -19.26
N PHE A 989 4.83 -17.77 -18.09
CA PHE A 989 4.71 -17.09 -16.80
C PHE A 989 5.49 -17.81 -15.70
N THR A 990 5.85 -17.09 -14.65
CA THR A 990 6.46 -17.67 -13.44
C THR A 990 5.38 -18.21 -12.51
N PHE A 991 5.49 -19.48 -12.14
CA PHE A 991 4.61 -20.20 -11.21
C PHE A 991 5.35 -20.49 -9.91
N LEU A 992 4.70 -20.26 -8.77
CA LEU A 992 5.29 -20.42 -7.43
C LEU A 992 6.59 -19.63 -7.24
N GLY A 993 6.73 -18.49 -7.93
CA GLY A 993 7.86 -17.57 -7.84
C GLY A 993 9.12 -17.97 -8.60
N GLU A 994 9.29 -19.24 -8.96
CA GLU A 994 10.56 -19.72 -9.54
C GLU A 994 10.40 -20.60 -10.80
N ILE A 995 9.24 -21.23 -10.99
CA ILE A 995 9.05 -22.23 -12.05
C ILE A 995 8.55 -21.55 -13.32
N GLU A 996 9.32 -21.61 -14.40
CA GLU A 996 8.85 -21.10 -15.69
C GLU A 996 7.83 -22.07 -16.31
N VAL A 997 6.58 -21.63 -16.49
CA VAL A 997 5.53 -22.41 -17.15
C VAL A 997 5.26 -21.83 -18.53
N THR A 998 5.33 -22.66 -19.57
CA THR A 998 4.96 -22.28 -20.95
C THR A 998 3.77 -23.09 -21.44
N TYR A 999 2.69 -22.41 -21.80
CA TYR A 999 1.54 -23.00 -22.48
C TYR A 999 1.74 -23.00 -24.00
N TYR A 1000 1.58 -24.16 -24.63
CA TYR A 1000 1.64 -24.33 -26.08
C TYR A 1000 0.24 -24.56 -26.66
N ASN A 1001 -0.33 -23.55 -27.32
CA ASN A 1001 -1.69 -23.57 -27.85
C ASN A 1001 -1.74 -23.66 -29.37
N GLN A 1002 -1.38 -24.82 -29.93
CA GLN A 1002 -1.20 -24.97 -31.39
C GLN A 1002 -2.41 -24.54 -32.24
N ASN A 1003 -3.63 -24.66 -31.69
CA ASN A 1003 -4.87 -24.30 -32.37
C ASN A 1003 -5.33 -22.87 -32.11
N ARG A 1004 -4.60 -22.10 -31.28
CA ARG A 1004 -4.91 -20.72 -30.88
C ARG A 1004 -6.36 -20.50 -30.46
N LYS A 1005 -6.91 -21.42 -29.67
CA LYS A 1005 -8.27 -21.31 -29.11
C LYS A 1005 -8.24 -20.64 -27.74
N PRO A 1006 -9.30 -19.97 -27.30
CA PRO A 1006 -9.48 -19.66 -25.88
C PRO A 1006 -9.38 -20.93 -25.03
N THR A 1007 -8.93 -20.84 -23.78
CA THR A 1007 -8.82 -21.98 -22.87
C THR A 1007 -10.02 -22.11 -21.92
N PHE A 1008 -11.09 -21.37 -22.19
CA PHE A 1008 -12.35 -21.38 -21.45
C PHE A 1008 -13.54 -21.66 -22.37
N GLY A 1009 -14.70 -21.97 -21.77
CA GLY A 1009 -15.93 -22.32 -22.49
C GLY A 1009 -15.94 -23.78 -23.00
N HIS A 1010 -17.09 -24.22 -23.52
CA HIS A 1010 -17.33 -25.64 -23.88
C HIS A 1010 -16.40 -26.21 -24.96
N LYS A 1011 -15.73 -25.36 -25.74
CA LYS A 1011 -14.78 -25.76 -26.79
C LYS A 1011 -13.37 -25.21 -26.55
N GLY A 1012 -13.10 -24.75 -25.34
CA GLY A 1012 -11.81 -24.20 -24.97
C GLY A 1012 -10.71 -25.25 -25.02
N ALA A 1013 -9.50 -24.83 -25.36
CA ALA A 1013 -8.34 -25.71 -25.31
C ALA A 1013 -8.02 -26.09 -23.85
N SER A 1014 -7.63 -27.34 -23.65
CA SER A 1014 -7.31 -27.91 -22.34
C SER A 1014 -5.97 -28.62 -22.40
N ILE A 1015 -5.28 -28.70 -21.26
CA ILE A 1015 -3.98 -29.38 -21.19
C ILE A 1015 -4.19 -30.87 -21.44
N VAL A 1016 -3.32 -31.47 -22.26
CA VAL A 1016 -3.30 -32.91 -22.55
C VAL A 1016 -1.98 -33.57 -22.17
N ARG A 1017 -0.94 -32.78 -21.89
CA ARG A 1017 0.38 -33.28 -21.51
C ARG A 1017 1.18 -32.20 -20.78
N TYR A 1018 1.97 -32.62 -19.79
CA TYR A 1018 3.02 -31.84 -19.17
C TYR A 1018 4.40 -32.42 -19.48
N ILE A 1019 5.40 -31.55 -19.59
CA ILE A 1019 6.83 -31.92 -19.60
C ILE A 1019 7.49 -31.12 -18.47
N LEU A 1020 7.99 -31.81 -17.46
CA LEU A 1020 8.64 -31.22 -16.29
C LEU A 1020 10.16 -31.31 -16.45
N HIS A 1021 10.87 -30.21 -16.23
CA HIS A 1021 12.32 -30.13 -16.40
C HIS A 1021 13.02 -29.78 -15.09
N ASP A 1022 13.98 -30.61 -14.70
CA ASP A 1022 14.89 -30.40 -13.58
C ASP A 1022 16.36 -30.37 -14.07
N GLU A 1023 17.33 -30.45 -13.15
CA GLU A 1023 18.76 -30.49 -13.51
C GLU A 1023 19.22 -31.83 -14.11
N GLU A 1024 18.49 -32.92 -13.85
CA GLU A 1024 18.85 -34.28 -14.24
C GLU A 1024 18.21 -34.70 -15.58
N GLY A 1025 17.12 -34.07 -15.99
CA GLY A 1025 16.48 -34.31 -17.28
C GLY A 1025 15.05 -33.79 -17.38
N SER A 1026 14.21 -34.53 -18.13
CA SER A 1026 12.80 -34.17 -18.35
C SER A 1026 11.89 -35.37 -18.13
N ILE A 1027 10.74 -35.14 -17.48
CA ILE A 1027 9.70 -36.14 -17.24
C ILE A 1027 8.44 -35.76 -18.02
N VAL A 1028 7.85 -36.74 -18.70
CA VAL A 1028 6.62 -36.56 -19.47
C VAL A 1028 5.44 -37.15 -18.71
N ILE A 1029 4.39 -36.36 -18.53
CA ILE A 1029 3.13 -36.79 -17.91
C ILE A 1029 2.01 -36.56 -18.93
N ASP A 1030 1.45 -37.66 -19.44
CA ASP A 1030 0.27 -37.62 -20.30
C ASP A 1030 -1.00 -37.44 -19.46
N GLY A 1031 -1.88 -36.53 -19.88
CA GLY A 1031 -3.12 -36.20 -19.20
C GLY A 1031 -3.17 -34.76 -18.68
N GLN A 1032 -4.22 -34.47 -17.91
CA GLN A 1032 -4.54 -33.11 -17.45
C GLN A 1032 -4.04 -32.81 -16.04
N LYS A 1033 -3.46 -33.80 -15.36
CA LYS A 1033 -3.12 -33.75 -13.93
C LYS A 1033 -1.71 -34.25 -13.69
N ILE A 1034 -1.06 -33.69 -12.68
CA ILE A 1034 0.20 -34.18 -12.10
C ILE A 1034 -0.16 -34.69 -10.70
N GLN A 1035 0.19 -35.94 -10.35
CA GLN A 1035 -0.31 -36.60 -9.14
C GLN A 1035 0.83 -37.14 -8.25
N GLY A 1036 0.53 -37.29 -6.96
CA GLY A 1036 1.40 -37.92 -5.97
C GLY A 1036 2.72 -37.17 -5.79
N GLU A 1037 3.82 -37.93 -5.78
CA GLU A 1037 5.19 -37.40 -5.58
C GLU A 1037 5.53 -36.27 -6.55
N TRP A 1038 5.08 -36.35 -7.81
CA TRP A 1038 5.37 -35.33 -8.82
C TRP A 1038 4.70 -34.00 -8.52
N ALA A 1039 3.47 -34.01 -7.99
CA ALA A 1039 2.79 -32.80 -7.57
C ALA A 1039 3.51 -32.17 -6.37
N GLY A 1040 3.96 -32.99 -5.42
CA GLY A 1040 4.79 -32.56 -4.29
C GLY A 1040 6.07 -31.88 -4.77
N LYS A 1041 6.83 -32.51 -5.67
CA LYS A 1041 8.06 -31.93 -6.25
C LYS A 1041 7.82 -30.62 -7.00
N VAL A 1042 6.69 -30.46 -7.69
CA VAL A 1042 6.33 -29.16 -8.29
C VAL A 1042 6.05 -28.12 -7.21
N ARG A 1043 5.28 -28.46 -6.17
CA ARG A 1043 5.01 -27.55 -5.05
C ARG A 1043 6.28 -27.11 -4.33
N ASP A 1044 7.23 -28.03 -4.16
CA ASP A 1044 8.52 -27.80 -3.51
C ASP A 1044 9.56 -27.18 -4.46
N ARG A 1045 9.13 -26.76 -5.67
CA ARG A 1045 9.95 -26.07 -6.69
C ARG A 1045 11.19 -26.86 -7.12
N ALA A 1046 11.12 -28.19 -7.11
CA ALA A 1046 12.20 -29.06 -7.60
C ALA A 1046 12.39 -29.01 -9.13
N PHE A 1047 11.42 -28.46 -9.87
CA PHE A 1047 11.48 -28.25 -11.31
C PHE A 1047 11.72 -26.78 -11.64
N LYS A 1048 12.57 -26.52 -12.63
CA LYS A 1048 12.85 -25.15 -13.11
C LYS A 1048 11.88 -24.70 -14.20
N ARG A 1049 11.36 -25.66 -14.98
CA ARG A 1049 10.47 -25.37 -16.11
C ARG A 1049 9.39 -26.42 -16.30
N ILE A 1050 8.20 -25.99 -16.71
CA ILE A 1050 7.07 -26.83 -17.09
C ILE A 1050 6.57 -26.41 -18.47
N GLU A 1051 6.51 -27.36 -19.41
CA GLU A 1051 5.83 -27.18 -20.68
C GLU A 1051 4.47 -27.84 -20.63
N ALA A 1052 3.40 -27.09 -20.86
CA ALA A 1052 2.02 -27.57 -20.83
C ALA A 1052 1.40 -27.48 -22.23
N ILE A 1053 1.10 -28.66 -22.81
CA ILE A 1053 0.59 -28.77 -24.19
C ILE A 1053 -0.94 -28.76 -24.18
N LEU A 1054 -1.52 -27.82 -24.93
CA LEU A 1054 -2.97 -27.66 -25.11
C LEU A 1054 -3.43 -28.31 -26.44
N ASN A 1055 -4.70 -28.72 -26.51
CA ASN A 1055 -5.28 -29.53 -27.61
C ASN A 1055 -5.97 -28.81 -28.76
#